data_AF-A0A962N4H0-F1
#
_entry.id   AF-A0A962N4H0-F1
#
_cell.length_a   1.000
_cell.length_b   1.000
_cell.length_c   1.000
_cell.angle_alpha   90.00
_cell.angle_beta   90.00
_cell.angle_gamma   90.00
#
_symmetry.space_group_name_H-M   'P 1'
#
loop_
_entity.id
_entity.type
_entity.pdbx_description
1 polymer ?
#
loop_
_entity_poly.entity_id
_entity_poly.type
_entity_poly.pdbx_seq_one_letter_code
_entity_poly.pdbx_strand_id
1 'polypeptide(L)'
;MTRENLSVLRVDNLAIAVAQLSAATGHFIHVNPAFEKLTGYSALELLRKTPADITFEADRGVEVAAIAALLRGERDDFESVKRYVRSDGRIVWVRVRAVLVRDSQGRPVRTVAVIEDIDDRKLAEERLQLSERLYRATFEQAPVGIAHLSLEGRWLRFNEAVCQITGYSRRALEQMTFLDITHPDDVGRDWRLAQQLKAGEIDYYEMEKRYVRAAGDVVWVNLTAGLLRDEQQRPTQYISIIEDISSRKERDALQNRVRLQQRELQSVADHAPAILNRFDAGLRHIFVNRAIEAVTGCPPAEIVGKTLAELDVSESFRNLWESALRAVFQTGEPQQFEFTFDTPHGTGHFLTRLVGEQHDSRSIESVIGATIDVTERVRLEQALRTSNRDKDVFLATLAHELRNPLAVLRTSLTMLLAQAGLDEQTRALHAMMNRQATQLVRLVDDLMDLSQSAAGKLSLKRERVRVQELIERAIEAAGAALSKGEQTVTVAPEMAPLWLEVDPARLVQVLSNLLDNAAKYSGPGGQITIRSARESNSAIITVQDTGIGMSVEQINRAFDLFAQVSTDGRPRSGLGLGLSLVRRLVEMHGGVVRVTSAGLGRGCEFTVALPLAVVGRDEADAAAAQRRSSSCSS
;
A
#
# COMPACT_ATOMS: atom_id res chain seq x y z
N MET A 1 94.32 -74.93 -15.12
CA MET A 1 93.24 -73.92 -14.98
C MET A 1 92.98 -73.33 -16.37
N THR A 2 91.91 -73.76 -17.02
CA THR A 2 91.51 -73.36 -18.38
C THR A 2 90.84 -71.98 -18.41
N ARG A 3 90.91 -71.29 -19.56
CA ARG A 3 90.34 -69.94 -19.83
C ARG A 3 88.87 -69.77 -19.44
N GLU A 4 88.09 -70.85 -19.34
CA GLU A 4 86.68 -70.84 -18.90
C GLU A 4 86.50 -70.37 -17.44
N ASN A 5 87.45 -70.65 -16.54
CA ASN A 5 87.35 -70.24 -15.14
C ASN A 5 87.58 -68.73 -14.93
N LEU A 6 88.23 -68.03 -15.87
CA LEU A 6 88.49 -66.58 -15.76
C LEU A 6 87.31 -65.71 -16.21
N SER A 7 86.41 -66.24 -17.06
CA SER A 7 85.19 -65.53 -17.48
C SER A 7 84.05 -65.61 -16.46
N VAL A 8 83.98 -66.69 -15.68
CA VAL A 8 82.95 -66.89 -14.64
C VAL A 8 83.22 -65.99 -13.43
N LEU A 9 84.47 -65.94 -12.97
CA LEU A 9 84.91 -65.12 -11.81
C LEU A 9 84.68 -63.59 -11.97
N ARG A 10 84.45 -63.10 -13.19
CA ARG A 10 84.30 -61.66 -13.47
C ARG A 10 82.86 -61.15 -13.34
N VAL A 11 81.86 -62.06 -13.38
CA VAL A 11 80.43 -61.72 -13.33
C VAL A 11 79.86 -61.86 -11.91
N ASP A 12 80.46 -62.73 -11.09
CA ASP A 12 80.02 -63.00 -9.71
C ASP A 12 80.16 -61.80 -8.75
N ASN A 13 81.10 -60.89 -9.02
CA ASN A 13 81.34 -59.70 -8.20
C ASN A 13 80.62 -58.44 -8.70
N LEU A 14 79.75 -58.54 -9.71
CA LEU A 14 78.98 -57.39 -10.19
C LEU A 14 77.85 -57.08 -9.21
N ALA A 15 77.70 -55.80 -8.86
CA ALA A 15 76.61 -55.30 -8.03
C ALA A 15 75.23 -55.34 -8.73
N ILE A 16 75.22 -55.59 -10.04
CA ILE A 16 74.02 -55.69 -10.87
C ILE A 16 73.64 -57.17 -10.99
N ALA A 17 72.35 -57.49 -10.95
CA ALA A 17 71.89 -58.85 -11.09
C ALA A 17 72.13 -59.37 -12.51
N VAL A 18 72.78 -60.53 -12.62
CA VAL A 18 73.12 -61.18 -13.88
C VAL A 18 72.74 -62.65 -13.84
N ALA A 19 72.07 -63.10 -14.90
CA ALA A 19 71.68 -64.49 -15.08
C ALA A 19 72.10 -64.99 -16.47
N GLN A 20 72.39 -66.28 -16.60
CA GLN A 20 72.71 -66.90 -17.88
C GLN A 20 71.82 -68.11 -18.11
N LEU A 21 71.34 -68.26 -19.35
CA LEU A 21 70.50 -69.40 -19.75
C LEU A 21 71.24 -70.30 -20.72
N SER A 22 70.99 -71.60 -20.65
CA SER A 22 71.41 -72.54 -21.69
C SER A 22 70.59 -72.32 -22.95
N ALA A 23 71.24 -72.18 -24.11
CA ALA A 23 70.54 -72.14 -25.39
C ALA A 23 69.81 -73.46 -25.71
N ALA A 24 70.31 -74.59 -25.17
CA ALA A 24 69.75 -75.90 -25.44
C ALA A 24 68.52 -76.24 -24.58
N THR A 25 68.49 -75.79 -23.32
CA THR A 25 67.43 -76.17 -22.36
C THR A 25 66.57 -75.01 -21.89
N GLY A 26 66.99 -73.76 -22.10
CA GLY A 26 66.30 -72.57 -21.59
C GLY A 26 66.34 -72.39 -20.07
N HIS A 27 67.03 -73.28 -19.35
CA HIS A 27 67.19 -73.20 -17.89
C HIS A 27 68.34 -72.28 -17.53
N PHE A 28 68.30 -71.70 -16.33
CA PHE A 28 69.43 -70.99 -15.78
C PHE A 28 70.62 -71.94 -15.62
N ILE A 29 71.78 -71.57 -16.17
CA ILE A 29 73.04 -72.29 -16.00
C ILE A 29 74.01 -71.56 -15.08
N HIS A 30 73.75 -70.28 -14.85
CA HIS A 30 74.54 -69.45 -13.95
C HIS A 30 73.72 -68.26 -13.48
N VAL A 31 73.85 -67.89 -12.21
CA VAL A 31 73.29 -66.67 -11.62
C VAL A 31 74.29 -66.09 -10.64
N ASN A 32 74.36 -64.77 -10.54
CA ASN A 32 75.24 -64.12 -9.57
C ASN A 32 74.51 -63.82 -8.23
N PRO A 33 75.24 -63.51 -7.14
CA PRO A 33 74.65 -63.21 -5.84
C PRO A 33 73.65 -62.04 -5.85
N ALA A 34 73.86 -61.05 -6.73
CA ALA A 34 72.93 -59.92 -6.88
C ALA A 34 71.56 -60.38 -7.42
N PHE A 35 71.51 -61.37 -8.31
CA PHE A 35 70.27 -61.96 -8.80
C PHE A 35 69.58 -62.84 -7.76
N GLU A 36 70.33 -63.59 -6.94
CA GLU A 36 69.80 -64.30 -5.77
C GLU A 36 69.17 -63.32 -4.77
N LYS A 37 69.83 -62.19 -4.49
CA LYS A 37 69.30 -61.15 -3.60
C LYS A 37 68.05 -60.47 -4.16
N LEU A 38 68.00 -60.22 -5.47
CA LEU A 38 66.86 -59.59 -6.14
C LEU A 38 65.63 -60.51 -6.10
N THR A 39 65.82 -61.78 -6.46
CA THR A 39 64.71 -62.75 -6.58
C THR A 39 64.40 -63.48 -5.26
N GLY A 40 65.32 -63.50 -4.31
CA GLY A 40 65.20 -64.26 -3.05
C GLY A 40 65.35 -65.78 -3.19
N TYR A 41 65.47 -66.32 -4.41
CA TYR A 41 65.77 -67.73 -4.63
C TYR A 41 67.27 -67.97 -4.52
N SER A 42 67.65 -69.13 -4.00
CA SER A 42 69.05 -69.57 -4.05
C SER A 42 69.46 -69.95 -5.47
N ALA A 43 70.75 -69.89 -5.77
CA ALA A 43 71.30 -70.27 -7.06
C ALA A 43 70.90 -71.70 -7.44
N LEU A 44 70.93 -72.64 -6.49
CA LEU A 44 70.53 -74.03 -6.72
C LEU A 44 69.06 -74.18 -7.15
N GLU A 45 68.16 -73.35 -6.59
CA GLU A 45 66.76 -73.33 -6.98
C GLU A 45 66.57 -72.67 -8.35
N LEU A 46 67.28 -71.56 -8.61
CA LEU A 46 67.24 -70.86 -9.88
C LEU A 46 67.76 -71.73 -11.03
N LEU A 47 68.84 -72.51 -10.83
CA LEU A 47 69.39 -73.40 -11.86
C LEU A 47 68.41 -74.51 -12.31
N ARG A 48 67.38 -74.81 -11.51
CA ARG A 48 66.31 -75.76 -11.84
C ARG A 48 65.07 -75.09 -12.45
N LYS A 49 65.12 -73.78 -12.68
CA LYS A 49 64.03 -72.97 -13.19
C LYS A 49 64.40 -72.39 -14.56
N THR A 50 63.37 -71.95 -15.24
CA THR A 50 63.41 -71.07 -16.40
C THR A 50 62.97 -69.66 -15.99
N PRO A 51 63.27 -68.62 -16.79
CA PRO A 51 62.76 -67.27 -16.52
C PRO A 51 61.24 -67.22 -16.33
N ALA A 52 60.48 -68.04 -17.07
CA ALA A 52 59.04 -68.09 -16.98
C ALA A 52 58.53 -68.53 -15.58
N ASP A 53 59.28 -69.38 -14.88
CA ASP A 53 58.91 -69.88 -13.55
C ASP A 53 58.95 -68.78 -12.48
N ILE A 54 59.76 -67.74 -12.69
CA ILE A 54 59.92 -66.60 -11.77
C ILE A 54 59.26 -65.32 -12.30
N THR A 55 58.75 -65.32 -13.53
CA THR A 55 57.93 -64.21 -14.07
C THR A 55 56.49 -64.31 -13.55
N PHE A 56 55.90 -63.16 -13.20
CA PHE A 56 54.50 -63.04 -12.80
C PHE A 56 53.57 -63.53 -13.92
N GLU A 57 52.52 -64.28 -13.56
CA GLU A 57 51.69 -65.05 -14.49
C GLU A 57 51.18 -64.25 -15.71
N ALA A 58 50.73 -63.02 -15.49
CA ALA A 58 50.22 -62.14 -16.55
C ALA A 58 51.29 -61.69 -17.55
N ASP A 59 52.57 -61.72 -17.18
CA ASP A 59 53.68 -61.24 -18.01
C ASP A 59 54.39 -62.39 -18.77
N ARG A 60 54.03 -63.66 -18.50
CA ARG A 60 54.70 -64.86 -19.05
C ARG A 60 54.51 -65.04 -20.56
N GLY A 61 53.32 -64.71 -21.10
CA GLY A 61 52.94 -65.07 -22.47
C GLY A 61 53.79 -64.43 -23.58
N VAL A 62 54.12 -63.14 -23.43
CA VAL A 62 54.96 -62.40 -24.39
C VAL A 62 56.43 -62.78 -24.25
N GLU A 63 56.85 -63.14 -23.04
CA GLU A 63 58.23 -63.45 -22.72
C GLU A 63 58.69 -64.81 -23.26
N VAL A 64 57.87 -65.85 -23.12
CA VAL A 64 58.23 -67.21 -23.58
C VAL A 64 58.56 -67.21 -25.07
N ALA A 65 57.79 -66.47 -25.89
CA ALA A 65 58.05 -66.35 -27.32
C ALA A 65 59.35 -65.60 -27.63
N ALA A 66 59.61 -64.49 -26.93
CA ALA A 66 60.79 -63.66 -27.15
C ALA A 66 62.09 -64.36 -26.71
N ILE A 67 62.07 -65.04 -25.56
CA ILE A 67 63.20 -65.84 -25.07
C ILE A 67 63.42 -67.05 -25.97
N ALA A 68 62.36 -67.73 -26.43
CA ALA A 68 62.53 -68.84 -27.36
C ALA A 68 63.15 -68.41 -28.70
N ALA A 69 62.77 -67.25 -29.24
CA ALA A 69 63.39 -66.67 -30.44
C ALA A 69 64.87 -66.33 -30.22
N LEU A 70 65.21 -65.77 -29.05
CA LEU A 70 66.60 -65.50 -28.65
C LEU A 70 67.42 -66.79 -28.55
N LEU A 71 66.88 -67.84 -27.92
CA LEU A 71 67.58 -69.14 -27.74
C LEU A 71 67.75 -69.90 -29.06
N ARG A 72 66.80 -69.79 -30.00
CA ARG A 72 66.93 -70.34 -31.37
C ARG A 72 67.90 -69.55 -32.26
N GLY A 73 68.36 -68.39 -31.80
CA GLY A 73 69.26 -67.51 -32.56
C GLY A 73 68.59 -66.71 -33.66
N GLU A 74 67.26 -66.57 -33.62
CA GLU A 74 66.45 -65.71 -34.52
C GLU A 74 66.58 -64.22 -34.14
N ARG A 75 67.02 -63.95 -32.91
CA ARG A 75 67.37 -62.62 -32.39
C ARG A 75 68.71 -62.70 -31.67
N ASP A 76 69.43 -61.58 -31.62
CA ASP A 76 70.70 -61.48 -30.89
C ASP A 76 70.55 -60.81 -29.51
N ASP A 77 69.48 -60.05 -29.28
CA ASP A 77 69.15 -59.44 -28.00
C ASP A 77 67.63 -59.28 -27.74
N PHE A 78 67.28 -58.98 -26.49
CA PHE A 78 65.92 -58.73 -26.02
C PHE A 78 65.94 -57.80 -24.80
N GLU A 79 65.03 -56.84 -24.76
CA GLU A 79 64.78 -56.00 -23.60
C GLU A 79 63.29 -56.02 -23.24
N SER A 80 62.99 -56.12 -21.94
CA SER A 80 61.61 -56.06 -21.45
C SER A 80 61.55 -55.55 -20.01
N VAL A 81 60.45 -54.86 -19.70
CA VAL A 81 60.08 -54.47 -18.34
C VAL A 81 58.92 -55.37 -17.91
N LYS A 82 59.10 -56.08 -16.78
CA LYS A 82 58.15 -57.10 -16.31
C LYS A 82 58.25 -57.27 -14.81
N ARG A 83 57.39 -58.12 -14.26
CA ARG A 83 57.38 -58.44 -12.83
C ARG A 83 57.98 -59.81 -12.56
N TYR A 84 58.93 -59.86 -11.63
CA TYR A 84 59.38 -61.12 -11.02
C TYR A 84 58.66 -61.39 -9.70
N VAL A 85 58.36 -62.66 -9.47
CA VAL A 85 57.86 -63.18 -8.21
C VAL A 85 59.05 -63.71 -7.44
N ARG A 86 59.28 -63.15 -6.25
CA ARG A 86 60.35 -63.57 -5.35
C ARG A 86 60.00 -64.89 -4.67
N SER A 87 60.99 -65.54 -4.05
CA SER A 87 60.78 -66.79 -3.28
C SER A 87 59.80 -66.63 -2.10
N ASP A 88 59.70 -65.43 -1.54
CA ASP A 88 58.74 -65.06 -0.49
C ASP A 88 57.36 -64.65 -1.01
N GLY A 89 57.14 -64.73 -2.32
CA GLY A 89 55.89 -64.37 -3.00
C GLY A 89 55.73 -62.87 -3.31
N ARG A 90 56.67 -62.00 -2.91
CA ARG A 90 56.63 -60.57 -3.25
C ARG A 90 56.87 -60.35 -4.73
N ILE A 91 56.23 -59.34 -5.30
CA ILE A 91 56.40 -58.96 -6.69
C ILE A 91 57.36 -57.78 -6.77
N VAL A 92 58.35 -57.85 -7.66
CA VAL A 92 59.30 -56.77 -7.94
C VAL A 92 59.30 -56.45 -9.42
N TRP A 93 59.26 -55.17 -9.77
CA TRP A 93 59.43 -54.72 -11.15
C TRP A 93 60.89 -54.80 -11.55
N VAL A 94 61.13 -55.42 -12.69
CA VAL A 94 62.47 -55.57 -13.26
C VAL A 94 62.51 -55.13 -14.70
N ARG A 95 63.62 -54.51 -15.09
CA ARG A 95 64.03 -54.39 -16.48
C ARG A 95 65.05 -55.49 -16.77
N VAL A 96 64.77 -56.33 -17.76
CA VAL A 96 65.65 -57.42 -18.18
C VAL A 96 66.16 -57.14 -19.57
N ARG A 97 67.48 -57.10 -19.73
CA ARG A 97 68.15 -57.03 -21.01
C ARG A 97 69.02 -58.26 -21.21
N ALA A 98 68.69 -59.08 -22.20
CA ALA A 98 69.38 -60.33 -22.50
C ALA A 98 70.05 -60.27 -23.88
N VAL A 99 71.25 -60.83 -23.98
CA VAL A 99 72.03 -60.93 -25.23
C VAL A 99 72.44 -62.38 -25.45
N LEU A 100 72.40 -62.85 -26.70
CA LEU A 100 72.80 -64.18 -27.09
C LEU A 100 74.33 -64.28 -27.28
N VAL A 101 74.93 -65.36 -26.78
CA VAL A 101 76.33 -65.70 -26.95
C VAL A 101 76.46 -66.94 -27.83
N ARG A 102 77.28 -66.85 -28.88
CA ARG A 102 77.50 -67.89 -29.88
C ARG A 102 78.90 -68.50 -29.75
N ASP A 103 79.08 -69.75 -30.20
CA ASP A 103 80.40 -70.39 -30.30
C ASP A 103 81.19 -69.86 -31.51
N SER A 104 82.44 -70.30 -31.67
CA SER A 104 83.29 -69.94 -32.81
C SER A 104 82.77 -70.47 -34.17
N GLN A 105 81.73 -71.30 -34.18
CA GLN A 105 81.04 -71.79 -35.38
C GLN A 105 79.68 -71.07 -35.61
N GLY A 106 79.37 -70.03 -34.82
CA GLY A 106 78.15 -69.22 -34.94
C GLY A 106 76.90 -69.82 -34.29
N ARG A 107 77.01 -70.97 -33.61
CA ARG A 107 75.87 -71.64 -32.99
C ARG A 107 75.52 -71.02 -31.63
N PRO A 108 74.22 -70.83 -31.30
CA PRO A 108 73.78 -70.38 -29.98
C PRO A 108 74.29 -71.30 -28.85
N VAL A 109 74.97 -70.74 -27.85
CA VAL A 109 75.50 -71.51 -26.68
C VAL A 109 74.73 -71.17 -25.41
N ARG A 110 74.61 -69.86 -25.12
CA ARG A 110 73.98 -69.36 -23.90
C ARG A 110 73.50 -67.93 -24.09
N THR A 111 72.64 -67.46 -23.22
CA THR A 111 72.32 -66.02 -23.12
C THR A 111 72.92 -65.43 -21.85
N VAL A 112 73.18 -64.13 -21.86
CA VAL A 112 73.55 -63.35 -20.68
C VAL A 112 72.52 -62.26 -20.51
N ALA A 113 71.83 -62.27 -19.38
CA ALA A 113 70.82 -61.28 -19.02
C ALA A 113 71.32 -60.41 -17.86
N VAL A 114 71.16 -59.10 -18.01
CA VAL A 114 71.31 -58.11 -16.94
C VAL A 114 69.90 -57.74 -16.48
N ILE A 115 69.68 -57.78 -15.17
CA ILE A 115 68.40 -57.53 -14.53
C ILE A 115 68.57 -56.33 -13.59
N GLU A 116 67.79 -55.29 -13.85
CA GLU A 116 67.74 -54.07 -13.04
C GLU A 116 66.41 -54.04 -12.28
N ASP A 117 66.47 -53.83 -10.96
CA ASP A 117 65.29 -53.54 -10.13
C ASP A 117 64.83 -52.10 -10.39
N ILE A 118 63.56 -51.91 -10.70
CA ILE A 118 62.99 -50.59 -11.03
C ILE A 118 61.79 -50.21 -10.14
N ASP A 119 61.59 -50.87 -8.99
CA ASP A 119 60.47 -50.57 -8.08
C ASP A 119 60.48 -49.10 -7.62
N ASP A 120 61.63 -48.56 -7.21
CA ASP A 120 61.76 -47.16 -6.76
C ASP A 120 61.31 -46.17 -7.84
N ARG A 121 61.65 -46.45 -9.10
CA ARG A 121 61.26 -45.62 -10.24
C ARG A 121 59.75 -45.69 -10.46
N LYS A 122 59.16 -46.90 -10.40
CA LYS A 122 57.71 -47.08 -10.58
C LYS A 122 56.90 -46.42 -9.47
N LEU A 123 57.35 -46.54 -8.23
CA LEU A 123 56.69 -45.91 -7.09
C LEU A 123 56.76 -44.38 -7.16
N ALA A 124 57.87 -43.81 -7.65
CA ALA A 124 57.98 -42.36 -7.87
C ALA A 124 57.04 -41.87 -8.99
N GLU A 125 56.96 -42.60 -10.11
CA GLU A 125 56.02 -42.31 -11.21
C GLU A 125 54.56 -42.35 -10.72
N GLU A 126 54.17 -43.38 -9.96
CA GLU A 126 52.82 -43.51 -9.42
C GLU A 126 52.46 -42.40 -8.41
N ARG A 127 53.41 -42.04 -7.52
CA ARG A 127 53.22 -40.93 -6.57
C ARG A 127 53.02 -39.60 -7.29
N LEU A 128 53.80 -39.34 -8.33
CA LEU A 128 53.66 -38.13 -9.14
C LEU A 128 52.31 -38.10 -9.85
N GLN A 129 51.90 -39.21 -10.48
CA GLN A 129 50.59 -39.31 -11.13
C GLN A 129 49.42 -39.19 -10.16
N LEU A 130 49.55 -39.73 -8.94
CA LEU A 130 48.54 -39.58 -7.90
C LEU A 130 48.46 -38.13 -7.42
N SER A 131 49.60 -37.48 -7.18
CA SER A 131 49.66 -36.06 -6.81
C SER A 131 49.08 -35.17 -7.91
N GLU A 132 49.40 -35.41 -9.18
CA GLU A 132 48.84 -34.65 -10.31
C GLU A 132 47.32 -34.85 -10.43
N ARG A 133 46.83 -36.09 -10.27
CA ARG A 133 45.39 -36.37 -10.27
C ARG A 133 44.67 -35.68 -9.12
N LEU A 134 45.23 -35.76 -7.91
CA LEU A 134 44.66 -35.10 -6.72
C LEU A 134 44.67 -33.57 -6.87
N TYR A 135 45.77 -33.00 -7.36
CA TYR A 135 45.86 -31.56 -7.64
C TYR A 135 44.82 -31.14 -8.70
N ARG A 136 44.72 -31.87 -9.82
CA ARG A 136 43.74 -31.55 -10.87
C ARG A 136 42.31 -31.66 -10.35
N ALA A 137 41.99 -32.69 -9.56
CA ALA A 137 40.66 -32.85 -8.98
C ALA A 137 40.31 -31.72 -7.99
N THR A 138 41.21 -31.41 -7.05
CA THR A 138 40.97 -30.35 -6.05
C THR A 138 40.91 -28.97 -6.68
N PHE A 139 41.76 -28.68 -7.66
CA PHE A 139 41.76 -27.39 -8.36
C PHE A 139 40.53 -27.23 -9.26
N GLU A 140 40.26 -28.20 -10.16
CA GLU A 140 39.20 -28.06 -11.17
C GLU A 140 37.79 -28.29 -10.61
N GLN A 141 37.63 -29.14 -9.60
CA GLN A 141 36.30 -29.48 -9.03
C GLN A 141 35.95 -28.66 -7.79
N ALA A 142 36.78 -27.69 -7.39
CA ALA A 142 36.44 -26.80 -6.29
C ALA A 142 35.17 -25.98 -6.64
N PRO A 143 34.21 -25.85 -5.71
CA PRO A 143 33.00 -25.05 -5.91
C PRO A 143 33.27 -23.54 -5.87
N VAL A 144 34.50 -23.14 -5.53
CA VAL A 144 34.98 -21.76 -5.53
C VAL A 144 35.95 -21.57 -6.70
N GLY A 145 35.98 -20.35 -7.24
CA GLY A 145 36.97 -19.96 -8.22
C GLY A 145 38.36 -19.95 -7.59
N ILE A 146 39.31 -20.70 -8.13
CA ILE A 146 40.71 -20.64 -7.71
C ILE A 146 41.50 -20.11 -8.89
N ALA A 147 42.31 -19.08 -8.65
CA ALA A 147 43.11 -18.44 -9.68
C ALA A 147 44.52 -18.12 -9.19
N HIS A 148 45.48 -18.29 -10.09
CA HIS A 148 46.85 -17.85 -9.98
C HIS A 148 47.06 -16.72 -10.98
N LEU A 149 47.55 -15.59 -10.50
CA LEU A 149 47.76 -14.39 -11.30
C LEU A 149 49.24 -14.00 -11.31
N SER A 150 49.70 -13.36 -12.37
CA SER A 150 51.03 -12.75 -12.40
C SER A 150 51.12 -11.57 -11.43
N LEU A 151 52.32 -11.09 -11.12
CA LEU A 151 52.52 -9.92 -10.26
C LEU A 151 52.02 -8.59 -10.87
N GLU A 152 51.62 -8.62 -12.14
CA GLU A 152 50.94 -7.55 -12.88
C GLU A 152 49.42 -7.77 -12.94
N GLY A 153 48.92 -8.87 -12.35
CA GLY A 153 47.50 -9.19 -12.27
C GLY A 153 46.93 -9.94 -13.47
N ARG A 154 47.77 -10.48 -14.37
CA ARG A 154 47.32 -11.29 -15.51
C ARG A 154 46.90 -12.69 -15.07
N TRP A 155 45.85 -13.24 -15.67
CA TRP A 155 45.40 -14.60 -15.38
C TRP A 155 46.39 -15.63 -15.94
N LEU A 156 47.00 -16.44 -15.07
CA LEU A 156 47.94 -17.48 -15.47
C LEU A 156 47.31 -18.87 -15.47
N ARG A 157 46.64 -19.21 -14.37
CA ARG A 157 45.96 -20.49 -14.21
C ARG A 157 44.75 -20.31 -13.33
N PHE A 158 43.61 -20.84 -13.74
CA PHE A 158 42.37 -20.76 -12.97
C PHE A 158 41.52 -21.97 -13.28
N ASN A 159 40.64 -22.34 -12.37
CA ASN A 159 39.73 -23.48 -12.55
C ASN A 159 38.46 -23.08 -13.32
N GLU A 160 37.65 -24.08 -13.67
CA GLU A 160 36.38 -23.88 -14.37
C GLU A 160 35.38 -23.00 -13.59
N ALA A 161 35.39 -23.03 -12.26
CA ALA A 161 34.52 -22.21 -11.44
C ALA A 161 34.74 -20.70 -11.67
N VAL A 162 35.98 -20.24 -11.93
CA VAL A 162 36.23 -18.83 -12.30
C VAL A 162 35.52 -18.46 -13.60
N CYS A 163 35.55 -19.33 -14.61
CA CYS A 163 34.84 -19.11 -15.88
C CYS A 163 33.33 -19.03 -15.64
N GLN A 164 32.77 -19.90 -14.79
CA GLN A 164 31.34 -19.91 -14.48
C GLN A 164 30.91 -18.66 -13.70
N ILE A 165 31.70 -18.23 -12.71
CA ILE A 165 31.43 -17.03 -11.89
C ILE A 165 31.56 -15.76 -12.71
N THR A 166 32.51 -15.67 -13.63
CA THR A 166 32.75 -14.45 -14.41
C THR A 166 32.02 -14.44 -15.75
N GLY A 167 31.57 -15.61 -16.24
CA GLY A 167 30.97 -15.76 -17.57
C GLY A 167 31.95 -15.62 -18.74
N TYR A 168 33.23 -15.36 -18.49
CA TYR A 168 34.24 -15.27 -19.54
C TYR A 168 34.77 -16.64 -19.93
N SER A 169 35.08 -16.80 -21.22
CA SER A 169 35.83 -17.96 -21.68
C SER A 169 37.26 -17.96 -21.15
N ARG A 170 37.85 -19.14 -20.97
CA ARG A 170 39.25 -19.29 -20.55
C ARG A 170 40.22 -18.47 -21.41
N ARG A 171 40.07 -18.53 -22.74
CA ARG A 171 40.92 -17.78 -23.68
C ARG A 171 40.79 -16.26 -23.53
N ALA A 172 39.61 -15.76 -23.16
CA ALA A 172 39.42 -14.34 -22.91
C ALA A 172 40.13 -13.92 -21.62
N LEU A 173 39.92 -14.65 -20.52
CA LEU A 173 40.56 -14.36 -19.23
C LEU A 173 42.09 -14.38 -19.32
N GLU A 174 42.68 -15.33 -20.04
CA GLU A 174 44.15 -15.40 -20.25
C GLU A 174 44.75 -14.14 -20.89
N GLN A 175 43.95 -13.33 -21.60
CA GLN A 175 44.38 -12.09 -22.24
C GLN A 175 44.12 -10.85 -21.38
N MET A 176 43.41 -11.02 -20.26
CA MET A 176 42.96 -9.94 -19.39
C MET A 176 43.77 -9.91 -18.08
N THR A 177 43.47 -8.92 -17.27
CA THR A 177 43.85 -8.79 -15.87
C THR A 177 42.62 -8.91 -14.98
N PHE A 178 42.81 -9.16 -13.68
CA PHE A 178 41.67 -9.18 -12.75
C PHE A 178 40.98 -7.80 -12.63
N LEU A 179 41.68 -6.71 -12.95
CA LEU A 179 41.14 -5.35 -12.93
C LEU A 179 40.14 -5.12 -14.07
N ASP A 180 40.36 -5.74 -15.23
CA ASP A 180 39.48 -5.59 -16.41
C ASP A 180 38.06 -6.12 -16.16
N ILE A 181 37.91 -7.07 -15.25
CA ILE A 181 36.61 -7.63 -14.85
C ILE A 181 36.11 -7.06 -13.51
N THR A 182 36.90 -6.24 -12.82
CA THR A 182 36.50 -5.63 -11.54
C THR A 182 35.63 -4.41 -11.82
N HIS A 183 34.52 -4.27 -11.11
CA HIS A 183 33.62 -3.13 -11.26
C HIS A 183 34.38 -1.81 -11.00
N PRO A 184 34.18 -0.74 -11.80
CA PRO A 184 34.97 0.49 -11.73
C PRO A 184 35.11 1.10 -10.33
N ASP A 185 34.03 1.11 -9.56
CA ASP A 185 34.02 1.60 -8.17
C ASP A 185 34.94 0.81 -7.22
N ASP A 186 35.15 -0.48 -7.49
CA ASP A 186 35.88 -1.40 -6.61
C ASP A 186 37.35 -1.54 -7.01
N VAL A 187 37.71 -1.18 -8.26
CA VAL A 187 39.07 -1.26 -8.84
C VAL A 187 40.11 -0.56 -7.96
N GLY A 188 39.82 0.67 -7.52
CA GLY A 188 40.78 1.46 -6.75
C GLY A 188 41.11 0.85 -5.39
N ARG A 189 40.14 0.19 -4.74
CA ARG A 189 40.34 -0.47 -3.45
C ARG A 189 41.08 -1.79 -3.62
N ASP A 190 40.68 -2.61 -4.59
CA ASP A 190 41.29 -3.91 -4.85
C ASP A 190 42.75 -3.79 -5.30
N TRP A 191 43.04 -2.85 -6.21
CA TRP A 191 44.42 -2.56 -6.62
C TRP A 191 45.32 -2.16 -5.46
N ARG A 192 44.83 -1.31 -4.55
CA ARG A 192 45.59 -0.89 -3.37
C ARG A 192 45.97 -2.08 -2.50
N LEU A 193 45.00 -2.95 -2.18
CA LEU A 193 45.25 -4.15 -1.36
C LEU A 193 46.21 -5.11 -2.06
N ALA A 194 46.08 -5.30 -3.38
CA ALA A 194 47.01 -6.10 -4.18
C ALA A 194 48.45 -5.55 -4.15
N GLN A 195 48.65 -4.23 -4.15
CA GLN A 195 49.97 -3.62 -4.02
C GLN A 195 50.57 -3.80 -2.62
N GLN A 196 49.77 -3.61 -1.56
CA GLN A 196 50.23 -3.84 -0.18
C GLN A 196 50.64 -5.29 0.04
N LEU A 197 49.87 -6.23 -0.50
CA LEU A 197 50.19 -7.67 -0.48
C LEU A 197 51.51 -7.95 -1.20
N LYS A 198 51.73 -7.35 -2.38
CA LYS A 198 52.98 -7.49 -3.15
C LYS A 198 54.19 -6.93 -2.41
N ALA A 199 54.01 -5.79 -1.75
CA ALA A 199 55.04 -5.15 -0.93
C ALA A 199 55.36 -5.94 0.36
N GLY A 200 54.51 -6.91 0.72
CA GLY A 200 54.63 -7.67 1.97
C GLY A 200 54.18 -6.87 3.20
N GLU A 201 53.39 -5.81 3.02
CA GLU A 201 52.77 -5.06 4.12
C GLU A 201 51.64 -5.86 4.78
N ILE A 202 51.02 -6.77 4.01
CA ILE A 202 49.96 -7.68 4.46
C ILE A 202 50.21 -9.09 3.89
N ASP A 203 49.81 -10.13 4.63
CA ASP A 203 50.02 -11.53 4.23
C ASP A 203 48.93 -12.04 3.26
N TYR A 204 47.71 -11.55 3.44
CA TYR A 204 46.55 -11.79 2.58
C TYR A 204 45.52 -10.67 2.78
N TYR A 205 44.53 -10.59 1.89
CA TYR A 205 43.35 -9.76 2.12
C TYR A 205 42.07 -10.48 1.69
N GLU A 206 40.97 -10.10 2.34
CA GLU A 206 39.63 -10.54 1.99
C GLU A 206 38.77 -9.31 1.70
N MET A 207 37.97 -9.37 0.63
CA MET A 207 37.02 -8.31 0.31
C MET A 207 35.81 -8.81 -0.47
N GLU A 208 34.64 -8.30 -0.13
CA GLU A 208 33.48 -8.38 -0.99
C GLU A 208 33.55 -7.29 -2.05
N LYS A 209 33.46 -7.68 -3.33
CA LYS A 209 33.48 -6.76 -4.47
C LYS A 209 32.60 -7.26 -5.60
N ARG A 210 32.44 -6.42 -6.61
CA ARG A 210 31.68 -6.73 -7.82
C ARG A 210 32.61 -7.08 -8.97
N TYR A 211 32.33 -8.19 -9.65
CA TYR A 211 32.82 -8.44 -11.00
C TYR A 211 31.75 -8.10 -12.03
N VAL A 212 32.19 -7.61 -13.19
CA VAL A 212 31.35 -7.41 -14.36
C VAL A 212 31.52 -8.65 -15.24
N ARG A 213 30.43 -9.39 -15.44
CA ARG A 213 30.44 -10.60 -16.26
C ARG A 213 30.62 -10.27 -17.75
N ALA A 214 30.95 -11.28 -18.55
CA ALA A 214 31.08 -11.12 -20.01
C ALA A 214 29.80 -10.58 -20.69
N ALA A 215 28.62 -10.88 -20.12
CA ALA A 215 27.34 -10.35 -20.61
C ALA A 215 27.03 -8.91 -20.13
N GLY A 216 27.87 -8.35 -19.27
CA GLY A 216 27.76 -6.98 -18.74
C GLY A 216 27.00 -6.86 -17.42
N ASP A 217 26.34 -7.91 -16.94
CA ASP A 217 25.72 -7.95 -15.62
C ASP A 217 26.75 -8.10 -14.50
N VAL A 218 26.34 -7.79 -13.27
CA VAL A 218 27.23 -7.75 -12.11
C VAL A 218 27.04 -8.99 -11.24
N VAL A 219 28.16 -9.59 -10.82
CA VAL A 219 28.21 -10.65 -9.81
C VAL A 219 28.92 -10.15 -8.57
N TRP A 220 28.36 -10.43 -7.39
CA TRP A 220 29.04 -10.19 -6.14
C TRP A 220 29.95 -11.36 -5.80
N VAL A 221 31.21 -11.06 -5.53
CA VAL A 221 32.19 -12.06 -5.12
C VAL A 221 32.81 -11.72 -3.78
N ASN A 222 33.08 -12.74 -2.97
CA ASN A 222 34.04 -12.65 -1.89
C ASN A 222 35.41 -13.08 -2.44
N LEU A 223 36.35 -12.15 -2.49
CA LEU A 223 37.72 -12.40 -2.94
C LEU A 223 38.61 -12.55 -1.72
N THR A 224 39.30 -13.68 -1.63
CA THR A 224 40.45 -13.87 -0.74
C THR A 224 41.71 -13.98 -1.58
N ALA A 225 42.67 -13.08 -1.39
CA ALA A 225 43.91 -13.07 -2.16
C ALA A 225 45.14 -13.15 -1.25
N GLY A 226 46.07 -14.02 -1.62
CA GLY A 226 47.37 -14.21 -0.99
C GLY A 226 48.50 -14.22 -2.02
N LEU A 227 49.73 -14.41 -1.56
CA LEU A 227 50.92 -14.34 -2.41
C LEU A 227 51.75 -15.63 -2.31
N LEU A 228 51.99 -16.26 -3.45
CA LEU A 228 52.94 -17.37 -3.59
C LEU A 228 54.37 -16.81 -3.66
N ARG A 229 55.28 -17.46 -2.94
CA ARG A 229 56.70 -17.11 -2.86
C ARG A 229 57.57 -18.31 -3.24
N ASP A 230 58.74 -18.04 -3.81
CA ASP A 230 59.75 -19.08 -4.08
C ASP A 230 60.53 -19.48 -2.81
N GLU A 231 61.44 -20.45 -2.93
CA GLU A 231 62.31 -20.90 -1.83
C GLU A 231 63.17 -19.77 -1.23
N GLN A 232 63.36 -18.67 -1.96
CA GLN A 232 64.12 -17.49 -1.55
C GLN A 232 63.20 -16.37 -1.04
N GLN A 233 61.93 -16.67 -0.73
CA GLN A 233 60.90 -15.74 -0.23
C GLN A 233 60.51 -14.62 -1.21
N ARG A 234 60.91 -14.73 -2.48
CA ARG A 234 60.56 -13.72 -3.50
C ARG A 234 59.15 -13.98 -4.02
N PRO A 235 58.32 -12.94 -4.18
CA PRO A 235 56.96 -13.09 -4.67
C PRO A 235 56.98 -13.57 -6.12
N THR A 236 56.14 -14.56 -6.44
CA THR A 236 56.06 -15.15 -7.78
C THR A 236 54.70 -14.92 -8.43
N GLN A 237 53.61 -15.16 -7.69
CA GLN A 237 52.24 -15.11 -8.19
C GLN A 237 51.28 -14.71 -7.08
N TYR A 238 50.15 -14.09 -7.44
CA TYR A 238 49.01 -14.04 -6.52
C TYR A 238 48.24 -15.35 -6.61
N ILE A 239 47.71 -15.79 -5.48
CA ILE A 239 46.69 -16.83 -5.42
C ILE A 239 45.39 -16.20 -4.92
N SER A 240 44.29 -16.49 -5.60
CA SER A 240 42.99 -15.90 -5.32
C SER A 240 41.92 -16.99 -5.24
N ILE A 241 41.11 -16.91 -4.20
CA ILE A 241 39.87 -17.67 -4.03
C ILE A 241 38.72 -16.69 -4.25
N ILE A 242 37.80 -17.05 -5.13
CA ILE A 242 36.69 -16.22 -5.60
C ILE A 242 35.41 -17.02 -5.34
N GLU A 243 34.64 -16.59 -4.35
CA GLU A 243 33.33 -17.18 -4.02
C GLU A 243 32.22 -16.28 -4.56
N ASP A 244 31.25 -16.84 -5.31
CA ASP A 244 30.04 -16.09 -5.69
C ASP A 244 29.10 -15.97 -4.49
N ILE A 245 28.88 -14.74 -4.04
CA ILE A 245 28.01 -14.42 -2.90
C ILE A 245 26.74 -13.68 -3.33
N SER A 246 26.40 -13.67 -4.62
CA SER A 246 25.23 -12.95 -5.16
C SER A 246 23.94 -13.42 -4.50
N SER A 247 23.75 -14.74 -4.39
CA SER A 247 22.61 -15.34 -3.69
C SER A 247 22.51 -14.89 -2.22
N ARG A 248 23.66 -14.68 -1.54
CA ARG A 248 23.68 -14.17 -0.15
C ARG A 248 23.25 -12.71 -0.11
N LYS A 249 23.82 -11.88 -0.99
CA LYS A 249 23.50 -10.44 -1.08
C LYS A 249 22.03 -10.18 -1.40
N GLU A 250 21.45 -10.96 -2.31
CA GLU A 250 20.02 -10.85 -2.65
C GLU A 250 19.11 -11.19 -1.47
N ARG A 251 19.44 -12.27 -0.74
CA ARG A 251 18.71 -12.66 0.48
C ARG A 251 18.79 -11.58 1.56
N ASP A 252 19.98 -11.07 1.82
CA ASP A 252 20.19 -10.00 2.81
C ASP A 252 19.45 -8.72 2.41
N ALA A 253 19.48 -8.35 1.12
CA ALA A 253 18.78 -7.19 0.61
C ALA A 253 17.26 -7.33 0.71
N LEU A 254 16.71 -8.50 0.37
CA LEU A 254 15.28 -8.79 0.49
C LEU A 254 14.85 -8.74 1.96
N GLN A 255 15.61 -9.38 2.86
CA GLN A 255 15.31 -9.39 4.28
C GLN A 255 15.36 -7.98 4.88
N ASN A 256 16.35 -7.18 4.50
CA ASN A 256 16.45 -5.78 4.91
C ASN A 256 15.27 -4.95 4.38
N ARG A 257 14.83 -5.18 3.13
CA ARG A 257 13.67 -4.50 2.56
C ARG A 257 12.38 -4.85 3.29
N VAL A 258 12.15 -6.14 3.57
CA VAL A 258 11.00 -6.60 4.37
C VAL A 258 11.04 -5.97 5.76
N ARG A 259 12.20 -5.95 6.42
CA ARG A 259 12.37 -5.33 7.75
C ARG A 259 12.10 -3.82 7.72
N LEU A 260 12.55 -3.13 6.68
CA LEU A 260 12.31 -1.69 6.49
C LEU A 260 10.82 -1.41 6.30
N GLN A 261 10.16 -2.15 5.41
CA GLN A 261 8.72 -2.04 5.18
C GLN A 261 7.91 -2.36 6.43
N GLN A 262 8.28 -3.40 7.19
CA GLN A 262 7.65 -3.72 8.48
C GLN A 262 7.78 -2.57 9.48
N ARG A 263 8.97 -1.96 9.60
CA ARG A 263 9.19 -0.79 10.46
C ARG A 263 8.36 0.41 10.03
N GLU A 264 8.26 0.66 8.72
CA GLU A 264 7.46 1.75 8.17
C GLU A 264 5.97 1.57 8.47
N LEU A 265 5.41 0.39 8.20
CA LEU A 265 4.02 0.06 8.52
C LEU A 265 3.73 0.18 10.01
N GLN A 266 4.64 -0.30 10.87
CA GLN A 266 4.48 -0.19 12.31
C GLN A 266 4.54 1.26 12.79
N SER A 267 5.43 2.08 12.21
CA SER A 267 5.49 3.52 12.49
C SER A 267 4.21 4.24 12.07
N VAL A 268 3.63 3.91 10.91
CA VAL A 268 2.36 4.48 10.46
C VAL A 268 1.23 4.10 11.43
N ALA A 269 1.19 2.85 11.86
CA ALA A 269 0.19 2.39 12.82
C ALA A 269 0.35 3.06 14.20
N ASP A 270 1.57 3.18 14.72
CA ASP A 270 1.85 3.75 16.05
C ASP A 270 1.59 5.25 16.13
N HIS A 271 1.72 5.98 15.01
CA HIS A 271 1.44 7.41 14.92
C HIS A 271 0.06 7.73 14.32
N ALA A 272 -0.77 6.71 14.06
CA ALA A 272 -2.13 6.94 13.61
C ALA A 272 -2.93 7.71 14.70
N PRO A 273 -3.71 8.74 14.34
CA PRO A 273 -4.54 9.50 15.29
C PRO A 273 -5.79 8.71 15.76
N ALA A 274 -5.86 7.42 15.42
CA ALA A 274 -6.92 6.50 15.78
C ALA A 274 -6.33 5.29 16.50
N ILE A 275 -7.07 4.74 17.44
CA ILE A 275 -6.80 3.41 17.97
C ILE A 275 -7.14 2.40 16.88
N LEU A 276 -6.12 1.68 16.43
CA LEU A 276 -6.26 0.58 15.49
C LEU A 276 -6.18 -0.72 16.27
N ASN A 277 -7.16 -1.60 16.08
CA ASN A 277 -7.19 -2.92 16.65
C ASN A 277 -7.59 -3.95 15.59
N ARG A 278 -7.10 -5.17 15.75
CA ARG A 278 -7.45 -6.31 14.89
C ARG A 278 -7.87 -7.47 15.77
N PHE A 279 -8.96 -8.13 15.41
CA PHE A 279 -9.53 -9.23 16.16
C PHE A 279 -9.55 -10.50 15.31
N ASP A 280 -9.26 -11.64 15.91
CA ASP A 280 -9.50 -12.96 15.29
C ASP A 280 -10.95 -13.41 15.45
N ALA A 281 -11.31 -14.55 14.83
CA ALA A 281 -12.64 -15.15 14.93
C ALA A 281 -13.03 -15.58 16.38
N GLY A 282 -12.05 -15.72 17.27
CA GLY A 282 -12.24 -15.95 18.70
C GLY A 282 -12.46 -14.67 19.51
N LEU A 283 -12.57 -13.51 18.83
CA LEU A 283 -12.70 -12.17 19.41
C LEU A 283 -11.49 -11.75 20.25
N ARG A 284 -10.31 -12.35 20.01
CA ARG A 284 -9.07 -11.96 20.68
C ARG A 284 -8.40 -10.83 19.91
N HIS A 285 -7.86 -9.87 20.65
CA HIS A 285 -7.02 -8.82 20.08
C HIS A 285 -5.73 -9.45 19.52
N ILE A 286 -5.56 -9.52 18.20
CA ILE A 286 -4.31 -9.97 17.56
C ILE A 286 -3.36 -8.83 17.23
N PHE A 287 -3.89 -7.60 17.20
CA PHE A 287 -3.10 -6.38 17.05
C PHE A 287 -3.81 -5.22 17.74
N VAL A 288 -3.04 -4.35 18.40
CA VAL A 288 -3.48 -3.03 18.87
C VAL A 288 -2.30 -2.07 18.71
N ASN A 289 -2.52 -0.90 18.10
CA ASN A 289 -1.46 0.11 17.98
C ASN A 289 -1.24 0.87 19.29
N ARG A 290 -0.15 1.63 19.36
CA ARG A 290 0.21 2.38 20.57
C ARG A 290 -0.83 3.44 21.00
N ALA A 291 -1.67 3.93 20.10
CA ALA A 291 -2.68 4.94 20.41
C ALA A 291 -3.65 4.52 21.55
N ILE A 292 -3.85 3.21 21.78
CA ILE A 292 -4.66 2.72 22.90
C ILE A 292 -4.11 3.17 24.26
N GLU A 293 -2.79 3.22 24.41
CA GLU A 293 -2.09 3.51 25.67
C GLU A 293 -2.40 4.93 26.14
N ALA A 294 -2.50 5.88 25.20
CA ALA A 294 -2.85 7.26 25.50
C ALA A 294 -4.30 7.42 26.02
N VAL A 295 -5.19 6.49 25.67
CA VAL A 295 -6.62 6.54 26.03
C VAL A 295 -6.90 5.72 27.29
N THR A 296 -6.36 4.50 27.38
CA THR A 296 -6.65 3.57 28.48
C THR A 296 -5.58 3.56 29.58
N GLY A 297 -4.38 4.05 29.30
CA GLY A 297 -3.21 3.89 30.16
C GLY A 297 -2.59 2.49 30.11
N CYS A 298 -3.17 1.55 29.36
CA CYS A 298 -2.70 0.17 29.26
C CYS A 298 -1.82 -0.02 28.01
N PRO A 299 -0.62 -0.60 28.14
CA PRO A 299 0.24 -0.83 26.99
C PRO A 299 -0.36 -1.91 26.08
N PRO A 300 -0.16 -1.86 24.75
CA PRO A 300 -0.71 -2.84 23.81
C PRO A 300 -0.37 -4.30 24.15
N ALA A 301 0.81 -4.55 24.71
CA ALA A 301 1.27 -5.88 25.10
C ALA A 301 0.40 -6.55 26.17
N GLU A 302 -0.33 -5.78 26.98
CA GLU A 302 -1.25 -6.31 27.99
C GLU A 302 -2.64 -6.61 27.43
N ILE A 303 -2.97 -6.10 26.23
CA ILE A 303 -4.27 -6.23 25.57
C ILE A 303 -4.22 -7.33 24.51
N VAL A 304 -3.12 -7.41 23.75
CA VAL A 304 -2.93 -8.41 22.71
C VAL A 304 -2.99 -9.83 23.30
N GLY A 305 -3.71 -10.72 22.63
CA GLY A 305 -3.99 -12.11 23.03
C GLY A 305 -5.25 -12.27 23.89
N LYS A 306 -5.79 -11.17 24.45
CA LYS A 306 -6.98 -11.22 25.31
C LYS A 306 -8.26 -10.93 24.53
N THR A 307 -9.37 -11.42 25.06
CA THR A 307 -10.73 -11.02 24.70
C THR A 307 -11.19 -9.86 25.58
N LEU A 308 -12.23 -9.14 25.18
CA LEU A 308 -12.88 -8.12 26.03
C LEU A 308 -13.43 -8.71 27.35
N ALA A 309 -13.67 -10.02 27.41
CA ALA A 309 -14.07 -10.72 28.62
C ALA A 309 -12.96 -10.83 29.66
N GLU A 310 -11.70 -10.87 29.21
CA GLU A 310 -10.49 -10.99 30.03
C GLU A 310 -9.90 -9.62 30.42
N LEU A 311 -10.53 -8.52 29.98
CA LEU A 311 -10.15 -7.14 30.29
C LEU A 311 -11.11 -6.53 31.32
N ASP A 312 -10.59 -5.59 32.12
CA ASP A 312 -11.35 -4.84 33.12
C ASP A 312 -12.16 -3.73 32.44
N VAL A 313 -13.27 -4.12 31.82
CA VAL A 313 -14.19 -3.23 31.10
C VAL A 313 -15.62 -3.47 31.56
N SER A 314 -16.48 -2.46 31.46
CA SER A 314 -17.88 -2.58 31.85
C SER A 314 -18.63 -3.60 30.99
N GLU A 315 -19.64 -4.26 31.57
CA GLU A 315 -20.43 -5.27 30.89
C GLU A 315 -21.19 -4.70 29.68
N SER A 316 -21.67 -3.45 29.78
CA SER A 316 -22.32 -2.76 28.67
C SER A 316 -21.35 -2.51 27.50
N PHE A 317 -20.12 -2.09 27.79
CA PHE A 317 -19.07 -1.90 26.78
C PHE A 317 -18.72 -3.22 26.10
N ARG A 318 -18.50 -4.28 26.88
CA ARG A 318 -18.19 -5.62 26.38
C ARG A 318 -19.27 -6.14 25.43
N ASN A 319 -20.53 -6.10 25.87
CA ASN A 319 -21.65 -6.63 25.09
C ASN A 319 -21.84 -5.88 23.77
N LEU A 320 -21.69 -4.55 23.78
CA LEU A 320 -21.76 -3.73 22.57
C LEU A 320 -20.69 -4.13 21.55
N TRP A 321 -19.43 -4.25 22.00
CA TRP A 321 -18.31 -4.59 21.13
C TRP A 321 -18.37 -6.04 20.64
N GLU A 322 -18.65 -7.01 21.51
CA GLU A 322 -18.75 -8.42 21.11
C GLU A 322 -19.90 -8.64 20.13
N SER A 323 -21.05 -7.99 20.33
CA SER A 323 -22.17 -8.06 19.39
C SER A 323 -21.78 -7.51 18.03
N ALA A 324 -21.13 -6.35 17.97
CA ALA A 324 -20.70 -5.74 16.72
C ALA A 324 -19.62 -6.58 16.00
N LEU A 325 -18.62 -7.09 16.72
CA LEU A 325 -17.59 -7.96 16.14
C LEU A 325 -18.21 -9.24 15.55
N ARG A 326 -19.10 -9.91 16.31
CA ARG A 326 -19.81 -11.10 15.82
C ARG A 326 -20.65 -10.79 14.58
N ALA A 327 -21.32 -9.65 14.54
CA ALA A 327 -22.09 -9.23 13.38
C ALA A 327 -21.20 -9.06 12.14
N VAL A 328 -20.02 -8.44 12.27
CA VAL A 328 -19.05 -8.33 11.16
C VAL A 328 -18.62 -9.72 10.71
N PHE A 329 -18.17 -10.60 11.61
CA PHE A 329 -17.74 -11.96 11.26
C PHE A 329 -18.82 -12.81 10.58
N GLN A 330 -20.10 -12.61 10.93
CA GLN A 330 -21.23 -13.36 10.36
C GLN A 330 -21.72 -12.80 9.03
N THR A 331 -21.77 -11.48 8.88
CA THR A 331 -22.43 -10.82 7.75
C THR A 331 -21.46 -10.28 6.71
N GLY A 332 -20.22 -9.97 7.10
CA GLY A 332 -19.27 -9.21 6.29
C GLY A 332 -19.56 -7.71 6.19
N GLU A 333 -20.69 -7.26 6.72
CA GLU A 333 -21.07 -5.85 6.66
C GLU A 333 -20.34 -5.05 7.75
N PRO A 334 -19.71 -3.91 7.40
CA PRO A 334 -19.08 -3.03 8.38
C PRO A 334 -20.04 -2.58 9.47
N GLN A 335 -19.57 -2.54 10.71
CA GLN A 335 -20.33 -2.01 11.85
C GLN A 335 -19.75 -0.67 12.28
N GLN A 336 -20.61 0.26 12.70
CA GLN A 336 -20.19 1.56 13.20
C GLN A 336 -21.09 1.99 14.35
N PHE A 337 -20.48 2.40 15.47
CA PHE A 337 -21.23 2.82 16.66
C PHE A 337 -20.40 3.78 17.51
N GLU A 338 -21.12 4.60 18.29
CA GLU A 338 -20.54 5.51 19.28
C GLU A 338 -20.70 4.93 20.68
N PHE A 339 -19.71 5.17 21.53
CA PHE A 339 -19.74 4.74 22.93
C PHE A 339 -19.00 5.73 23.82
N THR A 340 -19.26 5.65 25.12
CA THR A 340 -18.49 6.36 26.14
C THR A 340 -17.55 5.41 26.83
N PHE A 341 -16.35 5.87 27.14
CA PHE A 341 -15.37 5.08 27.88
C PHE A 341 -14.68 5.96 28.92
N ASP A 342 -14.52 5.43 30.13
CA ASP A 342 -13.86 6.13 31.21
C ASP A 342 -12.34 6.01 31.05
N THR A 343 -11.71 7.15 30.77
CA THR A 343 -10.26 7.26 30.64
C THR A 343 -9.66 7.81 31.93
N PRO A 344 -8.33 7.70 32.15
CA PRO A 344 -7.65 8.41 33.23
C PRO A 344 -7.87 9.93 33.23
N HIS A 345 -8.29 10.51 32.10
CA HIS A 345 -8.57 11.93 31.93
C HIS A 345 -10.07 12.28 32.03
N GLY A 346 -10.91 11.32 32.40
CA GLY A 346 -12.37 11.45 32.48
C GLY A 346 -13.10 10.67 31.39
N THR A 347 -14.43 10.80 31.32
CA THR A 347 -15.24 10.10 30.31
C THR A 347 -15.04 10.72 28.93
N GLY A 348 -14.55 9.91 27.98
CA GLY A 348 -14.43 10.26 26.57
C GLY A 348 -15.58 9.70 25.73
N HIS A 349 -15.86 10.35 24.61
CA HIS A 349 -16.78 9.87 23.58
C HIS A 349 -15.99 9.37 22.37
N PHE A 350 -16.25 8.15 21.96
CA PHE A 350 -15.50 7.47 20.92
C PHE A 350 -16.43 6.98 19.82
N LEU A 351 -15.98 7.10 18.57
CA LEU A 351 -16.61 6.51 17.40
C LEU A 351 -15.73 5.39 16.90
N THR A 352 -16.27 4.18 16.80
CA THR A 352 -15.56 3.05 16.20
C THR A 352 -16.21 2.60 14.92
N ARG A 353 -15.37 2.19 13.97
CA ARG A 353 -15.77 1.51 12.74
C ARG A 353 -15.03 0.19 12.64
N LEU A 354 -15.78 -0.89 12.51
CA LEU A 354 -15.29 -2.26 12.38
C LEU A 354 -15.49 -2.73 10.94
N VAL A 355 -14.45 -3.30 10.34
CA VAL A 355 -14.46 -3.80 8.96
C VAL A 355 -13.85 -5.19 8.92
N GLY A 356 -14.51 -6.13 8.26
CA GLY A 356 -13.99 -7.48 8.04
C GLY A 356 -12.87 -7.48 7.00
N GLU A 357 -11.77 -8.12 7.33
CA GLU A 357 -10.65 -8.38 6.42
C GLU A 357 -10.87 -9.73 5.72
N GLN A 358 -11.08 -9.68 4.41
CA GLN A 358 -11.37 -10.86 3.58
C GLN A 358 -10.09 -11.41 2.97
N HIS A 359 -9.84 -12.71 3.15
CA HIS A 359 -8.73 -13.41 2.50
C HIS A 359 -9.16 -14.03 1.15
N ASP A 360 -10.41 -14.49 1.08
CA ASP A 360 -11.04 -15.04 -0.13
C ASP A 360 -12.56 -14.86 -0.04
N SER A 361 -13.27 -14.94 -1.16
CA SER A 361 -14.67 -14.45 -1.38
C SER A 361 -15.79 -14.97 -0.45
N ARG A 362 -15.50 -15.78 0.58
CA ARG A 362 -16.49 -16.43 1.46
C ARG A 362 -16.17 -16.43 2.96
N SER A 363 -15.03 -15.92 3.41
CA SER A 363 -14.71 -15.95 4.85
C SER A 363 -13.85 -14.78 5.31
N ILE A 364 -14.24 -14.20 6.46
CA ILE A 364 -13.54 -13.11 7.12
C ILE A 364 -12.50 -13.71 8.04
N GLU A 365 -11.23 -13.42 7.78
CA GLU A 365 -10.11 -13.95 8.58
C GLU A 365 -10.00 -13.18 9.91
N SER A 366 -10.16 -11.87 9.84
CA SER A 366 -10.03 -10.98 10.99
C SER A 366 -10.94 -9.77 10.83
N VAL A 367 -11.16 -9.03 11.92
CA VAL A 367 -11.89 -7.76 11.90
C VAL A 367 -10.97 -6.64 12.36
N ILE A 368 -10.83 -5.60 11.54
CA ILE A 368 -10.08 -4.39 11.86
C ILE A 368 -11.04 -3.35 12.40
N GLY A 369 -10.74 -2.82 13.59
CA GLY A 369 -11.43 -1.68 14.16
C GLY A 369 -10.55 -0.43 14.16
N ALA A 370 -11.16 0.69 13.82
CA ALA A 370 -10.58 2.01 13.97
C ALA A 370 -11.47 2.84 14.89
N THR A 371 -10.95 3.20 16.06
CA THR A 371 -11.64 4.02 17.06
C THR A 371 -10.99 5.39 17.12
N ILE A 372 -11.79 6.45 16.98
CA ILE A 372 -11.35 7.84 17.12
C ILE A 372 -12.05 8.50 18.30
N ASP A 373 -11.35 9.40 18.98
CA ASP A 373 -11.91 10.27 20.00
C ASP A 373 -12.72 11.39 19.30
N VAL A 374 -14.01 11.47 19.62
CA VAL A 374 -14.95 12.47 19.10
C VAL A 374 -15.51 13.37 20.22
N THR A 375 -14.88 13.36 21.39
CA THR A 375 -15.31 14.11 22.58
C THR A 375 -15.47 15.60 22.28
N GLU A 376 -14.47 16.22 21.63
CA GLU A 376 -14.53 17.64 21.29
C GLU A 376 -15.65 17.96 20.30
N ARG A 377 -15.83 17.10 19.29
CA ARG A 377 -16.92 17.22 18.30
C ARG A 377 -18.28 17.19 18.99
N VAL A 378 -18.51 16.22 19.87
CA VAL A 378 -19.77 16.08 20.61
C VAL A 378 -20.01 17.28 21.53
N ARG A 379 -18.98 17.78 22.23
CA ARG A 379 -19.09 18.97 23.09
C ARG A 379 -19.46 20.22 22.29
N LEU A 380 -18.81 20.45 21.14
CA LEU A 380 -19.11 21.60 20.28
C LEU A 380 -20.52 21.53 19.70
N GLU A 381 -20.96 20.34 19.27
CA GLU A 381 -22.30 20.14 18.74
C GLU A 381 -23.38 20.39 19.82
N GLN A 382 -23.16 19.90 21.04
CA GLN A 382 -24.04 20.17 22.17
C GLN A 382 -24.08 21.66 22.53
N ALA A 383 -22.93 22.33 22.58
CA ALA A 383 -22.84 23.77 22.86
C ALA A 383 -23.61 24.60 21.82
N LEU A 384 -23.49 24.25 20.53
CA LEU A 384 -24.22 24.91 19.46
C LEU A 384 -25.74 24.69 19.59
N ARG A 385 -26.18 23.47 19.90
CA ARG A 385 -27.60 23.14 20.11
C ARG A 385 -28.19 23.93 21.29
N THR A 386 -27.47 24.02 22.39
CA THR A 386 -27.88 24.82 23.56
C THR A 386 -27.95 26.30 23.22
N SER A 387 -26.92 26.84 22.55
CA SER A 387 -26.91 28.25 22.12
C SER A 387 -28.08 28.60 21.21
N ASN A 388 -28.41 27.73 20.24
CA ASN A 388 -29.58 27.93 19.39
C ASN A 388 -30.88 27.93 20.19
N ARG A 389 -31.03 27.00 21.14
CA ARG A 389 -32.21 26.94 22.01
C ARG A 389 -32.35 28.19 22.89
N ASP A 390 -31.26 28.68 23.46
CA ASP A 390 -31.27 29.87 24.31
C ASP A 390 -31.63 31.13 23.51
N LYS A 391 -31.13 31.23 22.26
CA LYS A 391 -31.51 32.31 21.33
C LYS A 391 -33.02 32.28 21.03
N ASP A 392 -33.60 31.10 20.78
CA ASP A 392 -35.02 30.96 20.53
C ASP A 392 -35.88 31.35 21.75
N VAL A 393 -35.49 30.90 22.95
CA VAL A 393 -36.20 31.25 24.19
C VAL A 393 -36.10 32.75 24.46
N PHE A 394 -34.91 33.34 24.31
CA PHE A 394 -34.69 34.76 24.49
C PHE A 394 -35.56 35.61 23.55
N LEU A 395 -35.61 35.26 22.26
CA LEU A 395 -36.45 35.98 21.28
C LEU A 395 -37.93 35.88 21.63
N ALA A 396 -38.39 34.70 22.06
CA ALA A 396 -39.78 34.49 22.46
C ALA A 396 -40.17 35.32 23.70
N THR A 397 -39.31 35.34 24.73
CA THR A 397 -39.52 36.15 25.93
C THR A 397 -39.50 37.64 25.60
N LEU A 398 -38.49 38.11 24.84
CA LEU A 398 -38.37 39.51 24.46
C LEU A 398 -39.63 40.01 23.74
N ALA A 399 -40.16 39.25 22.80
CA ALA A 399 -41.35 39.65 22.09
C ALA A 399 -42.61 39.71 22.97
N HIS A 400 -42.77 38.76 23.89
CA HIS A 400 -43.86 38.80 24.86
C HIS A 400 -43.76 40.03 25.77
N GLU A 401 -42.55 40.28 26.30
CA GLU A 401 -42.25 41.44 27.16
C GLU A 401 -42.38 42.79 26.42
N LEU A 402 -42.17 42.83 25.09
CA LEU A 402 -42.41 44.03 24.29
C LEU A 402 -43.89 44.19 23.90
N ARG A 403 -44.62 43.10 23.63
CA ARG A 403 -46.04 43.14 23.26
C ARG A 403 -46.90 43.72 24.39
N ASN A 404 -46.56 43.40 25.64
CA ASN A 404 -47.30 43.86 26.82
C ASN A 404 -47.34 45.39 27.00
N PRO A 405 -46.21 46.11 27.10
CA PRO A 405 -46.22 47.56 27.23
C PRO A 405 -46.78 48.24 25.98
N LEU A 406 -46.58 47.67 24.79
CA LEU A 406 -47.18 48.20 23.56
C LEU A 406 -48.71 48.07 23.55
N ALA A 407 -49.25 46.97 24.08
CA ALA A 407 -50.70 46.79 24.23
C ALA A 407 -51.30 47.80 25.23
N VAL A 408 -50.58 48.10 26.32
CA VAL A 408 -50.98 49.13 27.30
C VAL A 408 -50.94 50.51 26.64
N LEU A 409 -49.84 50.88 25.98
CA LEU A 409 -49.70 52.15 25.26
C LEU A 409 -50.84 52.35 24.25
N ARG A 410 -51.17 51.30 23.47
CA ARG A 410 -52.27 51.35 22.51
C ARG A 410 -53.62 51.54 23.19
N THR A 411 -53.88 50.85 24.31
CA THR A 411 -55.12 51.02 25.07
C THR A 411 -55.23 52.42 25.65
N SER A 412 -54.16 52.94 26.27
CA SER A 412 -54.10 54.29 26.83
C SER A 412 -54.31 55.36 25.74
N LEU A 413 -53.71 55.16 24.57
CA LEU A 413 -53.99 55.98 23.41
C LEU A 413 -55.48 55.89 23.06
N THR A 414 -56.04 54.71 22.76
CA THR A 414 -57.47 54.60 22.39
C THR A 414 -58.42 55.26 23.39
N MET A 415 -58.12 55.17 24.70
CA MET A 415 -58.90 55.83 25.76
C MET A 415 -58.76 57.36 25.74
N LEU A 416 -57.59 57.91 25.45
CA LEU A 416 -57.40 59.35 25.31
C LEU A 416 -58.27 59.92 24.17
N LEU A 417 -58.40 59.21 23.04
CA LEU A 417 -59.30 59.61 21.95
C LEU A 417 -60.78 59.61 22.33
N ALA A 418 -61.18 58.77 23.28
CA ALA A 418 -62.57 58.66 23.71
C ALA A 418 -62.99 59.81 24.63
N GLN A 419 -62.06 60.68 25.08
CA GLN A 419 -62.38 61.87 25.87
C GLN A 419 -62.91 63.00 24.98
N ALA A 420 -64.04 63.60 25.37
CA ALA A 420 -64.61 64.75 24.69
C ALA A 420 -63.79 66.03 24.96
N GLY A 421 -63.56 66.85 23.93
CA GLY A 421 -62.93 68.17 24.06
C GLY A 421 -61.45 68.28 23.65
N LEU A 422 -60.87 67.26 23.00
CA LEU A 422 -59.50 67.34 22.49
C LEU A 422 -59.37 68.39 21.36
N ASP A 423 -58.33 69.23 21.46
CA ASP A 423 -57.93 70.13 20.39
C ASP A 423 -57.34 69.36 19.18
N GLU A 424 -57.28 70.05 18.03
CA GLU A 424 -56.85 69.45 16.76
C GLU A 424 -55.39 68.97 16.80
N GLN A 425 -54.52 69.67 17.54
CA GLN A 425 -53.12 69.28 17.75
C GLN A 425 -53.00 67.98 18.55
N THR A 426 -53.74 67.82 19.65
CA THR A 426 -53.71 66.59 20.46
C THR A 426 -54.28 65.41 19.70
N ARG A 427 -55.31 65.63 18.87
CA ARG A 427 -55.84 64.59 17.96
C ARG A 427 -54.81 64.16 16.91
N ALA A 428 -54.05 65.10 16.34
CA ALA A 428 -52.99 64.79 15.38
C ALA A 428 -51.81 64.03 16.02
N LEU A 429 -51.36 64.46 17.20
CA LEU A 429 -50.30 63.78 17.99
C LEU A 429 -50.73 62.38 18.39
N HIS A 430 -51.96 62.22 18.87
CA HIS A 430 -52.54 60.92 19.18
C HIS A 430 -52.51 59.99 17.97
N ALA A 431 -53.03 60.46 16.82
CA ALA A 431 -53.09 59.66 15.62
C ALA A 431 -51.67 59.24 15.16
N MET A 432 -50.67 60.08 15.38
CA MET A 432 -49.26 59.74 15.15
C MET A 432 -48.74 58.67 16.12
N MET A 433 -48.95 58.84 17.43
CA MET A 433 -48.51 57.88 18.45
C MET A 433 -49.17 56.51 18.26
N ASN A 434 -50.47 56.48 17.94
CA ASN A 434 -51.19 55.23 17.71
C ASN A 434 -50.67 54.50 16.47
N ARG A 435 -50.35 55.22 15.39
CA ARG A 435 -49.70 54.63 14.21
C ARG A 435 -48.35 54.02 14.56
N GLN A 436 -47.53 54.71 15.36
CA GLN A 436 -46.21 54.21 15.78
C GLN A 436 -46.34 52.98 16.71
N ALA A 437 -47.28 52.98 17.64
CA ALA A 437 -47.55 51.84 18.52
C ALA A 437 -48.01 50.61 17.73
N THR A 438 -48.96 50.77 16.80
CA THR A 438 -49.41 49.68 15.91
C THR A 438 -48.27 49.15 15.04
N GLN A 439 -47.39 50.02 14.55
CA GLN A 439 -46.22 49.60 13.78
C GLN A 439 -45.25 48.77 14.62
N LEU A 440 -44.96 49.17 15.87
CA LEU A 440 -44.08 48.41 16.77
C LEU A 440 -44.62 47.01 17.08
N VAL A 441 -45.93 46.88 17.34
CA VAL A 441 -46.56 45.57 17.57
C VAL A 441 -46.39 44.67 16.35
N ARG A 442 -46.66 45.19 15.14
CA ARG A 442 -46.49 44.43 13.89
C ARG A 442 -45.05 43.95 13.71
N LEU A 443 -44.05 44.79 14.03
CA LEU A 443 -42.63 44.41 13.91
C LEU A 443 -42.22 43.32 14.92
N VAL A 444 -42.73 43.39 16.14
CA VAL A 444 -42.51 42.36 17.16
C VAL A 444 -43.17 41.03 16.73
N ASP A 445 -44.38 41.10 16.18
CA ASP A 445 -45.10 39.94 15.67
C ASP A 445 -44.38 39.30 14.46
N ASP A 446 -43.91 40.10 13.50
CA ASP A 446 -43.18 39.63 12.32
C ASP A 446 -41.83 38.98 12.71
N LEU A 447 -41.10 39.56 13.68
CA LEU A 447 -39.86 38.97 14.21
C LEU A 447 -40.13 37.62 14.89
N MET A 448 -41.25 37.51 15.60
CA MET A 448 -41.67 36.27 16.24
C MET A 448 -42.06 35.19 15.25
N ASP A 449 -42.84 35.52 14.23
CA ASP A 449 -43.23 34.57 13.20
C ASP A 449 -41.98 34.04 12.46
N LEU A 450 -40.98 34.89 12.22
CA LEU A 450 -39.68 34.47 11.65
C LEU A 450 -38.89 33.54 12.59
N SER A 451 -38.78 33.87 13.87
CA SER A 451 -38.07 33.03 14.86
C SER A 451 -38.75 31.66 15.03
N GLN A 452 -40.07 31.64 15.18
CA GLN A 452 -40.83 30.39 15.36
C GLN A 452 -40.84 29.53 14.09
N SER A 453 -40.84 30.15 12.91
CA SER A 453 -40.74 29.43 11.63
C SER A 453 -39.36 28.86 11.36
N ALA A 454 -38.27 29.54 11.75
CA ALA A 454 -36.91 29.02 11.65
C ALA A 454 -36.71 27.80 12.56
N ALA A 455 -37.32 27.79 13.75
CA ALA A 455 -37.28 26.70 14.70
C ALA A 455 -38.26 25.53 14.39
N GLY A 456 -39.03 25.61 13.29
CA GLY A 456 -40.02 24.59 12.92
C GLY A 456 -41.22 24.48 13.88
N LYS A 457 -41.43 25.47 14.76
CA LYS A 457 -42.47 25.45 15.80
C LYS A 457 -43.79 26.10 15.37
N LEU A 458 -43.83 26.79 14.23
CA LEU A 458 -45.04 27.40 13.69
C LEU A 458 -45.90 26.34 12.99
N SER A 459 -47.05 25.98 13.57
CA SER A 459 -48.03 25.08 12.97
C SER A 459 -49.11 25.86 12.20
N LEU A 460 -49.45 25.38 10.99
CA LEU A 460 -50.49 25.98 10.16
C LEU A 460 -51.85 25.37 10.47
N LYS A 461 -52.86 26.21 10.70
CA LYS A 461 -54.26 25.78 10.84
C LYS A 461 -54.92 25.71 9.46
N ARG A 462 -54.71 24.61 8.75
CA ARG A 462 -55.21 24.46 7.38
C ARG A 462 -56.73 24.31 7.36
N GLU A 463 -57.37 25.16 6.58
CA GLU A 463 -58.80 25.17 6.32
C GLU A 463 -59.03 25.27 4.80
N ARG A 464 -60.16 24.72 4.35
CA ARG A 464 -60.55 24.79 2.93
C ARG A 464 -61.21 26.14 2.66
N VAL A 465 -60.54 27.01 1.90
CA VAL A 465 -61.00 28.38 1.64
C VAL A 465 -60.89 28.72 0.16
N ARG A 466 -61.81 29.57 -0.34
CA ARG A 466 -61.81 30.05 -1.71
C ARG A 466 -60.80 31.19 -1.89
N VAL A 467 -60.03 31.17 -2.98
CA VAL A 467 -59.04 32.22 -3.29
C VAL A 467 -59.67 33.61 -3.30
N GLN A 468 -60.84 33.75 -3.92
CA GLN A 468 -61.58 35.00 -3.97
C GLN A 468 -61.86 35.59 -2.59
N GLU A 469 -62.23 34.75 -1.62
CA GLU A 469 -62.50 35.18 -0.24
C GLU A 469 -61.22 35.66 0.47
N LEU A 470 -60.08 35.00 0.22
CA LEU A 470 -58.78 35.45 0.75
C LEU A 470 -58.38 36.81 0.19
N ILE A 471 -58.64 37.05 -1.10
CA ILE A 471 -58.36 38.33 -1.76
C ILE A 471 -59.23 39.44 -1.17
N GLU A 472 -60.54 39.20 -1.00
CA GLU A 472 -61.48 40.16 -0.41
C GLU A 472 -61.08 40.55 1.02
N ARG A 473 -60.79 39.56 1.88
CA ARG A 473 -60.31 39.78 3.25
C ARG A 473 -58.97 40.53 3.28
N ALA A 474 -58.08 40.28 2.32
CA ALA A 474 -56.79 40.97 2.23
C ALA A 474 -56.93 42.43 1.77
N ILE A 475 -57.85 42.72 0.84
CA ILE A 475 -58.17 44.09 0.42
C ILE A 475 -58.77 44.88 1.59
N GLU A 476 -59.69 44.26 2.34
CA GLU A 476 -60.26 44.87 3.54
C GLU A 476 -59.17 45.18 4.58
N ALA A 477 -58.28 44.22 4.85
CA ALA A 477 -57.15 44.41 5.77
C ALA A 477 -56.18 45.51 5.33
N ALA A 478 -55.94 45.64 4.02
CA ALA A 478 -55.08 46.69 3.44
C ALA A 478 -55.82 48.04 3.23
N GLY A 479 -57.14 48.11 3.52
CA GLY A 479 -57.99 49.24 3.16
C GLY A 479 -57.52 50.60 3.68
N ALA A 480 -56.89 50.66 4.85
CA ALA A 480 -56.33 51.90 5.40
C ALA A 480 -55.08 52.42 4.64
N ALA A 481 -54.30 51.53 4.03
CA ALA A 481 -53.16 51.89 3.20
C ALA A 481 -53.61 52.31 1.79
N LEU A 482 -54.60 51.60 1.24
CA LEU A 482 -55.17 51.82 -0.09
C LEU A 482 -56.01 53.11 -0.18
N SER A 483 -56.73 53.48 0.89
CA SER A 483 -57.55 54.70 0.94
C SER A 483 -56.73 56.00 1.08
N LYS A 484 -55.51 55.93 1.61
CA LYS A 484 -54.65 57.10 1.83
C LYS A 484 -53.90 57.59 0.59
N GLY A 485 -53.78 56.75 -0.44
CA GLY A 485 -52.95 57.04 -1.61
C GLY A 485 -53.72 57.20 -2.91
N GLU A 486 -55.04 57.41 -2.88
CA GLU A 486 -55.87 57.65 -4.08
C GLU A 486 -55.67 56.59 -5.19
N GLN A 487 -55.28 55.36 -4.82
CA GLN A 487 -55.02 54.31 -5.79
C GLN A 487 -56.31 53.63 -6.23
N THR A 488 -56.34 53.17 -7.48
CA THR A 488 -57.44 52.33 -7.98
C THR A 488 -57.06 50.85 -7.87
N VAL A 489 -57.78 50.11 -7.05
CA VAL A 489 -57.63 48.64 -6.92
C VAL A 489 -58.61 47.95 -7.85
N THR A 490 -58.09 47.17 -8.80
CA THR A 490 -58.90 46.39 -9.73
C THR A 490 -58.73 44.91 -9.43
N VAL A 491 -59.83 44.24 -9.07
CA VAL A 491 -59.87 42.78 -8.93
C VAL A 491 -60.41 42.19 -10.22
N ALA A 492 -59.60 41.41 -10.93
CA ALA A 492 -60.06 40.72 -12.13
C ALA A 492 -61.07 39.62 -11.75
N PRO A 493 -62.15 39.43 -12.52
CA PRO A 493 -63.15 38.41 -12.23
C PRO A 493 -62.52 37.01 -12.31
N GLU A 494 -62.74 36.21 -11.26
CA GLU A 494 -62.30 34.82 -11.22
C GLU A 494 -63.11 33.99 -12.25
N MET A 495 -62.42 33.35 -13.21
CA MET A 495 -63.08 32.57 -14.28
C MET A 495 -63.73 31.27 -13.74
N ALA A 496 -63.19 30.69 -12.67
CA ALA A 496 -63.72 29.50 -12.00
C ALA A 496 -63.25 29.46 -10.53
N PRO A 497 -64.09 29.01 -9.57
CA PRO A 497 -63.73 29.01 -8.15
C PRO A 497 -62.50 28.15 -7.85
N LEU A 498 -61.46 28.77 -7.29
CA LEU A 498 -60.24 28.11 -6.85
C LEU A 498 -60.30 27.83 -5.34
N TRP A 499 -60.10 26.58 -4.95
CA TRP A 499 -60.09 26.13 -3.56
C TRP A 499 -58.66 25.78 -3.11
N LEU A 500 -58.31 26.22 -1.90
CA LEU A 500 -57.02 25.98 -1.26
C LEU A 500 -57.20 25.32 0.11
N GLU A 501 -56.25 24.49 0.51
CA GLU A 501 -56.12 23.89 1.85
C GLU A 501 -54.99 24.60 2.62
N VAL A 502 -55.30 25.76 3.20
CA VAL A 502 -54.30 26.73 3.70
C VAL A 502 -54.73 27.34 5.03
N ASP A 503 -53.80 27.96 5.76
CA ASP A 503 -54.14 28.77 6.93
C ASP A 503 -54.66 30.15 6.50
N PRO A 504 -55.97 30.45 6.66
CA PRO A 504 -56.56 31.64 6.06
C PRO A 504 -55.99 32.93 6.66
N ALA A 505 -55.70 32.95 7.96
CA ALA A 505 -55.13 34.12 8.63
C ALA A 505 -53.73 34.43 8.10
N ARG A 506 -52.90 33.39 7.90
CA ARG A 506 -51.54 33.55 7.38
C ARG A 506 -51.52 33.91 5.90
N LEU A 507 -52.46 33.41 5.10
CA LEU A 507 -52.56 33.80 3.68
C LEU A 507 -53.10 35.22 3.49
N VAL A 508 -54.06 35.65 4.32
CA VAL A 508 -54.48 37.06 4.34
C VAL A 508 -53.31 37.97 4.72
N GLN A 509 -52.45 37.56 5.66
CA GLN A 509 -51.21 38.28 6.02
C GLN A 509 -50.22 38.36 4.84
N VAL A 510 -50.07 37.29 4.06
CA VAL A 510 -49.24 37.28 2.84
C VAL A 510 -49.75 38.30 1.83
N LEU A 511 -51.04 38.24 1.50
CA LEU A 511 -51.64 39.10 0.48
C LEU A 511 -51.70 40.56 0.93
N SER A 512 -52.03 40.83 2.20
CA SER A 512 -52.03 42.19 2.74
C SER A 512 -50.63 42.80 2.78
N ASN A 513 -49.58 42.03 3.07
CA ASN A 513 -48.19 42.49 2.97
C ASN A 513 -47.81 42.89 1.53
N LEU A 514 -48.27 42.14 0.52
CA LEU A 514 -48.04 42.48 -0.88
C LEU A 514 -48.83 43.72 -1.30
N LEU A 515 -50.08 43.85 -0.85
CA LEU A 515 -50.93 45.01 -1.13
C LEU A 515 -50.44 46.28 -0.44
N ASP A 516 -49.98 46.19 0.82
CA ASP A 516 -49.35 47.28 1.54
C ASP A 516 -48.10 47.79 0.81
N ASN A 517 -47.28 46.88 0.29
CA ASN A 517 -46.12 47.22 -0.54
C ASN A 517 -46.56 47.90 -1.84
N ALA A 518 -47.53 47.33 -2.57
CA ALA A 518 -48.05 47.91 -3.80
C ALA A 518 -48.58 49.34 -3.57
N ALA A 519 -49.35 49.57 -2.50
CA ALA A 519 -49.88 50.88 -2.12
C ALA A 519 -48.77 51.87 -1.78
N LYS A 520 -47.77 51.44 -1.01
CA LYS A 520 -46.64 52.27 -0.59
C LYS A 520 -45.77 52.73 -1.77
N TYR A 521 -45.59 51.88 -2.79
CA TYR A 521 -44.64 52.12 -3.88
C TYR A 521 -45.29 52.65 -5.17
N SER A 522 -46.62 52.67 -5.27
CA SER A 522 -47.34 53.19 -6.45
C SER A 522 -47.55 54.71 -6.47
N GLY A 523 -47.55 55.37 -5.30
CA GLY A 523 -47.86 56.80 -5.20
C GLY A 523 -49.33 57.16 -5.50
N PRO A 524 -49.71 58.45 -5.47
CA PRO A 524 -51.07 58.93 -5.75
C PRO A 524 -51.53 58.63 -7.18
N GLY A 525 -52.73 58.06 -7.36
CA GLY A 525 -53.29 57.73 -8.67
C GLY A 525 -52.74 56.46 -9.33
N GLY A 526 -51.89 55.70 -8.64
CA GLY A 526 -51.39 54.41 -9.11
C GLY A 526 -52.50 53.35 -9.22
N GLN A 527 -52.31 52.39 -10.11
CA GLN A 527 -53.18 51.23 -10.29
C GLN A 527 -52.54 49.99 -9.67
N ILE A 528 -53.36 49.26 -8.89
CA ILE A 528 -53.02 47.96 -8.32
C ILE A 528 -54.02 46.95 -8.88
N THR A 529 -53.53 45.92 -9.56
CA THR A 529 -54.35 44.86 -10.15
C THR A 529 -54.11 43.56 -9.43
N ILE A 530 -55.17 42.91 -8.96
CA ILE A 530 -55.11 41.57 -8.38
C ILE A 530 -55.79 40.59 -9.33
N ARG A 531 -55.10 39.50 -9.66
CA ARG A 531 -55.62 38.43 -10.52
C ARG A 531 -55.43 37.08 -9.87
N SER A 532 -56.39 36.19 -10.05
CA SER A 532 -56.25 34.78 -9.72
C SER A 532 -56.48 33.93 -10.97
N ALA A 533 -55.63 32.93 -11.17
CA ALA A 533 -55.72 32.01 -12.30
C ALA A 533 -55.34 30.59 -11.87
N ARG A 534 -55.89 29.60 -12.58
CA ARG A 534 -55.42 28.21 -12.46
C ARG A 534 -54.29 27.98 -13.44
N GLU A 535 -53.15 27.52 -12.94
CA GLU A 535 -52.09 26.95 -13.78
C GLU A 535 -51.78 25.53 -13.31
N SER A 536 -52.07 24.55 -14.17
CA SER A 536 -51.90 23.12 -13.87
C SER A 536 -52.61 22.69 -12.56
N ASN A 537 -51.84 22.44 -11.49
CA ASN A 537 -52.32 22.03 -10.17
C ASN A 537 -52.15 23.11 -9.10
N SER A 538 -51.97 24.37 -9.51
CA SER A 538 -51.73 25.50 -8.62
C SER A 538 -52.69 26.66 -8.89
N ALA A 539 -53.09 27.34 -7.82
CA ALA A 539 -53.69 28.67 -7.90
C ALA A 539 -52.56 29.70 -7.95
N ILE A 540 -52.57 30.53 -8.98
CA ILE A 540 -51.64 31.64 -9.17
C ILE A 540 -52.37 32.92 -8.79
N ILE A 541 -51.91 33.58 -7.75
CA ILE A 541 -52.40 34.89 -7.31
C ILE A 541 -51.34 35.92 -7.67
N THR A 542 -51.72 36.90 -8.48
CA THR A 542 -50.81 37.94 -8.97
C THR A 542 -51.25 39.29 -8.43
N VAL A 543 -50.33 40.01 -7.78
CA VAL A 543 -50.50 41.40 -7.33
C VAL A 543 -49.56 42.25 -8.15
N GLN A 544 -50.13 43.06 -9.04
CA GLN A 544 -49.39 43.94 -9.94
C GLN A 544 -49.61 45.40 -9.55
N ASP A 545 -48.54 46.17 -9.50
CA ASP A 545 -48.57 47.61 -9.23
C ASP A 545 -47.94 48.40 -10.38
N THR A 546 -48.22 49.71 -10.42
CA THR A 546 -47.70 50.64 -11.45
C THR A 546 -46.66 51.61 -10.86
N GLY A 547 -46.02 51.20 -9.76
CA GLY A 547 -45.11 52.03 -8.98
C GLY A 547 -43.68 52.10 -9.47
N ILE A 548 -42.77 52.38 -8.53
CA ILE A 548 -41.36 52.70 -8.82
C ILE A 548 -40.56 51.56 -9.47
N GLY A 549 -41.08 50.33 -9.52
CA GLY A 549 -40.37 49.17 -10.06
C GLY A 549 -39.13 48.76 -9.26
N MET A 550 -38.43 47.74 -9.72
CA MET A 550 -37.20 47.21 -9.12
C MET A 550 -36.11 47.00 -10.17
N SER A 551 -34.85 47.28 -9.80
CA SER A 551 -33.67 46.84 -10.56
C SER A 551 -33.45 45.33 -10.44
N VAL A 552 -32.65 44.74 -11.34
CA VAL A 552 -32.31 43.30 -11.30
C VAL A 552 -31.66 42.90 -9.98
N GLU A 553 -30.77 43.74 -9.44
CA GLU A 553 -30.14 43.51 -8.14
C GLU A 553 -31.16 43.51 -6.99
N GLN A 554 -32.15 44.41 -7.05
CA GLN A 554 -33.23 44.48 -6.07
C GLN A 554 -34.19 43.30 -6.16
N ILE A 555 -34.50 42.81 -7.37
CA ILE A 555 -35.31 41.61 -7.59
C ILE A 555 -34.65 40.39 -6.93
N ASN A 556 -33.33 40.20 -7.15
CA ASN A 556 -32.59 39.06 -6.60
C ASN A 556 -32.55 39.04 -5.07
N ARG A 557 -32.65 40.22 -4.44
CA ARG A 557 -32.58 40.38 -2.98
C ARG A 557 -33.92 40.76 -2.35
N ALA A 558 -35.01 40.79 -3.12
CA ALA A 558 -36.30 41.30 -2.66
C ALA A 558 -36.87 40.54 -1.45
N PHE A 559 -36.53 39.26 -1.33
CA PHE A 559 -36.98 38.38 -0.26
C PHE A 559 -35.93 38.15 0.85
N ASP A 560 -34.77 38.83 0.78
CA ASP A 560 -33.74 38.76 1.83
C ASP A 560 -34.20 39.51 3.09
N LEU A 561 -33.72 39.05 4.25
CA LEU A 561 -33.95 39.74 5.53
C LEU A 561 -33.38 41.16 5.48
N PHE A 562 -34.20 42.14 5.88
CA PHE A 562 -33.86 43.57 5.94
C PHE A 562 -33.63 44.26 4.58
N ALA A 563 -33.99 43.62 3.47
CA ALA A 563 -33.90 44.27 2.16
C ALA A 563 -34.88 45.44 2.04
N GLN A 564 -34.38 46.61 1.60
CA GLN A 564 -35.17 47.82 1.37
C GLN A 564 -34.85 48.46 0.02
N VAL A 565 -35.87 48.90 -0.70
CA VAL A 565 -35.74 49.65 -1.95
C VAL A 565 -35.62 51.14 -1.63
N SER A 566 -34.41 51.69 -1.80
CA SER A 566 -34.11 53.12 -1.59
C SER A 566 -34.05 53.82 -2.94
N THR A 567 -34.87 54.85 -3.16
CA THR A 567 -34.87 55.64 -4.41
C THR A 567 -34.09 56.96 -4.30
N ASP A 568 -33.87 57.51 -3.09
CA ASP A 568 -33.19 58.81 -2.88
C ASP A 568 -32.29 58.84 -1.61
N GLY A 569 -31.71 57.72 -1.19
CA GLY A 569 -30.85 57.66 0.00
C GLY A 569 -31.56 57.89 1.36
N ARG A 570 -32.89 58.10 1.37
CA ARG A 570 -33.72 58.06 2.58
C ARG A 570 -34.48 56.74 2.65
N PRO A 571 -34.37 55.96 3.75
CA PRO A 571 -35.15 54.75 3.93
C PRO A 571 -36.64 55.09 4.00
N ARG A 572 -37.43 54.58 3.05
CA ARG A 572 -38.90 54.68 3.11
C ARG A 572 -39.43 53.64 4.11
N SER A 573 -39.96 54.10 5.24
CA SER A 573 -40.69 53.40 6.32
C SER A 573 -40.93 51.87 6.17
N GLY A 574 -40.26 51.05 6.97
CA GLY A 574 -40.49 49.59 7.15
C GLY A 574 -39.18 48.83 7.39
N LEU A 575 -39.16 47.78 8.24
CA LEU A 575 -37.91 47.06 8.61
C LEU A 575 -37.36 46.10 7.54
N GLY A 576 -38.05 45.89 6.41
CA GLY A 576 -37.61 44.94 5.36
C GLY A 576 -37.83 43.46 5.73
N LEU A 577 -38.72 43.17 6.68
CA LEU A 577 -39.06 41.80 7.10
C LEU A 577 -40.28 41.21 6.39
N GLY A 578 -41.12 42.06 5.79
CA GLY A 578 -42.43 41.65 5.23
C GLY A 578 -42.33 40.69 4.05
N LEU A 579 -41.41 40.93 3.10
CA LEU A 579 -41.24 40.04 1.95
C LEU A 579 -40.57 38.71 2.32
N SER A 580 -39.60 38.71 3.24
CA SER A 580 -39.04 37.47 3.78
C SER A 580 -40.10 36.60 4.48
N LEU A 581 -41.04 37.24 5.21
CA LEU A 581 -42.17 36.56 5.83
C LEU A 581 -43.14 36.00 4.77
N VAL A 582 -43.45 36.77 3.72
CA VAL A 582 -44.28 36.32 2.59
C VAL A 582 -43.71 35.03 1.98
N ARG A 583 -42.42 35.01 1.67
CA ARG A 583 -41.75 33.83 1.11
C ARG A 583 -41.88 32.62 2.03
N ARG A 584 -41.58 32.80 3.32
CA ARG A 584 -41.61 31.70 4.28
C ARG A 584 -43.01 31.14 4.51
N LEU A 585 -44.02 32.01 4.65
CA LEU A 585 -45.42 31.59 4.81
C LEU A 585 -45.90 30.83 3.58
N VAL A 586 -45.57 31.29 2.36
CA VAL A 586 -45.94 30.60 1.12
C VAL A 586 -45.24 29.23 1.01
N GLU A 587 -43.96 29.14 1.34
CA GLU A 587 -43.20 27.87 1.36
C GLU A 587 -43.79 26.86 2.36
N MET A 588 -44.22 27.29 3.55
CA MET A 588 -44.88 26.41 4.53
C MET A 588 -46.24 25.87 4.06
N HIS A 589 -46.89 26.57 3.13
CA HIS A 589 -48.10 26.09 2.44
C HIS A 589 -47.79 25.23 1.20
N GLY A 590 -46.51 24.91 0.94
CA GLY A 590 -46.08 24.14 -0.23
C GLY A 590 -46.13 24.94 -1.54
N GLY A 591 -46.17 26.27 -1.45
CA GLY A 591 -46.20 27.18 -2.59
C GLY A 591 -44.85 27.84 -2.90
N VAL A 592 -44.85 28.70 -3.91
CA VAL A 592 -43.69 29.51 -4.33
C VAL A 592 -44.14 30.96 -4.56
N VAL A 593 -43.31 31.92 -4.16
CA VAL A 593 -43.50 33.35 -4.48
C VAL A 593 -42.39 33.86 -5.38
N ARG A 594 -42.73 34.76 -6.32
CA ARG A 594 -41.78 35.41 -7.23
C ARG A 594 -42.11 36.90 -7.37
N VAL A 595 -41.13 37.68 -7.79
CA VAL A 595 -41.31 39.08 -8.18
C VAL A 595 -40.68 39.29 -9.56
N THR A 596 -41.37 40.03 -10.42
CA THR A 596 -40.84 40.52 -11.70
C THR A 596 -41.06 42.02 -11.80
N SER A 597 -40.16 42.71 -12.49
CA SER A 597 -40.31 44.13 -12.81
C SER A 597 -39.55 44.41 -14.11
N ALA A 598 -40.14 45.22 -15.00
CA ALA A 598 -39.51 45.62 -16.26
C ALA A 598 -38.49 46.76 -16.09
N GLY A 599 -38.08 47.06 -14.85
CA GLY A 599 -37.15 48.11 -14.48
C GLY A 599 -37.81 49.26 -13.69
N LEU A 600 -36.99 50.24 -13.31
CA LEU A 600 -37.46 51.40 -12.54
C LEU A 600 -38.54 52.18 -13.31
N GLY A 601 -39.60 52.57 -12.60
CA GLY A 601 -40.78 53.28 -13.12
C GLY A 601 -41.78 52.41 -13.89
N ARG A 602 -41.61 51.09 -13.89
CA ARG A 602 -42.49 50.14 -14.61
C ARG A 602 -43.36 49.27 -13.68
N GLY A 603 -43.39 49.57 -12.39
CA GLY A 603 -44.12 48.79 -11.38
C GLY A 603 -43.52 47.41 -11.12
N CYS A 604 -44.11 46.67 -10.20
CA CYS A 604 -43.74 45.30 -9.88
C CYS A 604 -44.93 44.35 -10.05
N GLU A 605 -44.64 43.10 -10.32
CA GLU A 605 -45.61 42.01 -10.32
C GLU A 605 -45.12 40.94 -9.35
N PHE A 606 -45.90 40.70 -8.29
CA PHE A 606 -45.67 39.63 -7.33
C PHE A 606 -46.61 38.46 -7.63
N THR A 607 -46.03 37.28 -7.81
CA THR A 607 -46.76 36.06 -8.15
C THR A 607 -46.65 35.05 -7.01
N VAL A 608 -47.78 34.65 -6.43
CA VAL A 608 -47.89 33.61 -5.39
C VAL A 608 -48.55 32.39 -6.00
N ALA A 609 -47.83 31.27 -6.06
CA ALA A 609 -48.31 29.99 -6.55
C ALA A 609 -48.56 29.03 -5.38
N LEU A 610 -49.80 28.57 -5.20
CA LEU A 610 -50.18 27.66 -4.11
C LEU A 610 -50.82 26.38 -4.66
N PRO A 611 -50.60 25.20 -4.04
CA PRO A 611 -51.26 23.97 -4.45
C PRO A 611 -52.79 24.06 -4.33
N LEU A 612 -53.52 23.65 -5.36
CA LEU A 612 -54.98 23.54 -5.27
C LEU A 612 -55.38 22.42 -4.31
N ALA A 613 -56.48 22.64 -3.58
CA ALA A 613 -57.11 21.59 -2.77
C ALA A 613 -57.51 20.42 -3.69
N VAL A 614 -57.11 19.21 -3.32
CA VAL A 614 -57.50 18.00 -4.05
C VAL A 614 -59.01 17.85 -3.91
N VAL A 615 -59.74 17.88 -5.03
CA VAL A 615 -61.18 17.60 -5.04
C VAL A 615 -61.36 16.14 -4.66
N GLY A 616 -61.83 15.89 -3.43
CA GLY A 616 -62.32 14.57 -3.04
C GLY A 616 -63.46 14.15 -3.97
N ARG A 617 -63.45 12.88 -4.40
CA ARG A 617 -64.41 12.31 -5.38
C ARG A 617 -65.88 12.60 -5.05
N ASP A 618 -66.22 12.83 -3.79
CA ASP A 618 -67.61 13.00 -3.34
C ASP A 618 -68.27 14.34 -3.76
N GLU A 619 -67.49 15.40 -4.05
CA GLU A 619 -68.07 16.68 -4.49
C GLU A 619 -68.21 16.81 -6.02
N ALA A 620 -67.42 16.06 -6.79
CA ALA A 620 -67.57 16.01 -8.24
C ALA A 620 -68.91 15.38 -8.64
N ASP A 621 -69.38 14.40 -7.87
CA ASP A 621 -70.69 13.76 -8.05
C ASP A 621 -71.85 14.65 -7.60
N ALA A 622 -71.67 15.47 -6.54
CA ALA A 622 -72.67 16.44 -6.10
C ALA A 622 -72.88 17.58 -7.11
N ALA A 623 -71.79 18.11 -7.69
CA ALA A 623 -71.85 19.14 -8.72
C ALA A 623 -72.41 18.61 -10.06
N ALA A 624 -72.15 17.33 -10.38
CA ALA A 624 -72.75 16.65 -11.53
C ALA A 624 -74.26 16.39 -11.35
N ALA A 625 -74.71 16.12 -10.12
CA ALA A 625 -76.13 15.93 -9.80
C ALA A 625 -76.95 17.23 -9.94
N GLN A 626 -76.39 18.38 -9.55
CA GLN A 626 -77.05 19.69 -9.71
C GLN A 626 -77.12 20.19 -11.16
N ARG A 627 -76.19 19.76 -12.03
CA ARG A 627 -76.28 20.04 -13.48
C ARG A 627 -77.30 19.16 -14.20
N ARG A 628 -77.63 17.98 -13.66
CA ARG A 628 -78.68 17.10 -14.21
C ARG A 628 -80.09 17.50 -13.79
N SER A 629 -80.26 18.19 -12.66
CA SER A 629 -81.58 18.68 -12.22
C SER A 629 -82.01 19.97 -12.92
N SER A 630 -81.08 20.77 -13.43
CA SER A 630 -81.36 22.04 -14.12
C SER A 630 -81.63 21.89 -15.62
N SER A 631 -81.33 20.73 -16.23
CA SER A 631 -81.63 20.43 -17.64
C SER A 631 -82.97 19.71 -17.86
N CYS A 632 -83.78 19.49 -16.81
CA CYS A 632 -85.09 18.83 -16.90
C CYS A 632 -86.28 19.79 -16.68
N SER A 633 -86.03 21.11 -16.71
CA SER A 633 -87.06 22.15 -16.56
C SER A 633 -86.79 23.28 -17.56
N SER A 634 -86.91 22.97 -18.84
CA SER A 634 -87.09 23.93 -19.95
C SER A 634 -87.77 23.22 -21.11
#